data_AF-A0A6G9H7T9-F1
#
_entry.id   AF-A0A6G9H7T9-F1
#
_cell.length_a   1.000
_cell.length_b   1.000
_cell.length_c   1.000
_cell.angle_alpha   90.00
_cell.angle_beta   90.00
_cell.angle_gamma   90.00
#
_symmetry.space_group_name_H-M   'P 1'
#
loop_
_entity.id
_entity.type
_entity.pdbx_description
1 polymer ?
#
loop_
_entity_poly.entity_id
_entity_poly.type
_entity_poly.pdbx_seq_one_letter_code
_entity_poly.pdbx_strand_id
1 'polypeptide(L)'
;MERYRTRRAGWRALTLLVLLLAAAAVFWHREWAPPPVRTVVPPYTTPAVAGRLLTHSDLPARQGEVWLNTQNGPPETALFTGTGRLRADVRELTVVGAWQRTWESADGLTSVAVRGFEMRRSAGARTQGDTSCSPSKPFAAPGADRAGFFGDPGPDYASGCAVFVRGRTAVAVFASTSRAAGAVPAPAKAVPATEQLITELVRAQRPRITPLPDLPARQWRESTTRTALNAEAMSVALGLPLAVGVLILVLDPASWRRPRSLFSRSRADGVFRVDRLVRLRLARTTAAVAVRFCVYAWTLRLTERLSLGVWATVAVALSAVACVLMVEWLLRGRHPDRWRPAVFRGWGRLLALLGLAATAAVAVVGLLMLVLGSDLQAMGVSPASSDYVATGLGTVVRAAGVALLLLALLPFTVMRRLGMRALRRQAEQDPRPPTLMLRSFADDRRVLRARRLDRASVVERLCMRRFERFEEVAASALAVHGPVETLGQVGEKLPPPLGAARRNFSMDEWKDGVRDLIARSRLICVTVGRSESLLWEIEEIRQAGALGRTLFVLPPTGRREQRLRLAVLARALRVDWSVLDRSRPGTEVLAVTLPFGSPVVIVGQAPNDVAYETAVEIAALAVTGPERAHGADLRHTVDAYVSSARDPAPAGRPATRPGRTAPRVEIHRPGRAPEYRLWWRRPWLVIWLAGGLVTATVTTVFGDAFENSETVRYGAAVTSVVQDQASDATYAVVGGRALVRLNFDRPGEPGEGALVTFDDYVDDLVVRDAAAYYVSTVSGQVGRVDLRTGHTVWKRSAGGGPRTLALVGDSVVVPSPAAGRVDSLSAGEGRLLARRTLAGTPYGITAHGGHIFVGLAAGHQVVELSADGLRTLARLDAPRNPLQLTTSGGQVWARSGVDHVLEVVGPGADAPAGHRLLLSDQSPRLSGNGRWLAVQGMERVTVIKPDGTPRRLPLPDTSFLSLVVERNGAVIVGFATGQVTRYP
;
A
#
# COMPACT_ATOMS: atom_id res chain seq x y z
N MET A 1 -43.01 31.06 -14.51
CA MET A 1 -42.10 29.98 -15.00
C MET A 1 -40.64 30.41 -15.14
N GLU A 2 -40.38 31.68 -15.46
CA GLU A 2 -39.05 32.23 -15.75
C GLU A 2 -38.10 32.24 -14.54
N ARG A 3 -38.57 32.69 -13.37
CA ARG A 3 -37.80 32.68 -12.09
C ARG A 3 -37.24 31.30 -11.69
N TYR A 4 -37.95 30.23 -12.02
CA TYR A 4 -37.51 28.87 -11.75
C TYR A 4 -36.36 28.45 -12.70
N ARG A 5 -36.47 28.81 -13.98
CA ARG A 5 -35.46 28.51 -15.00
C ARG A 5 -34.16 29.27 -14.69
N THR A 6 -34.25 30.55 -14.34
CA THR A 6 -33.09 31.37 -13.99
C THR A 6 -32.36 30.86 -12.76
N ARG A 7 -33.08 30.57 -11.66
CA ARG A 7 -32.47 29.98 -10.44
C ARG A 7 -31.78 28.63 -10.73
N ARG A 8 -32.43 27.75 -11.49
CA ARG A 8 -31.84 26.45 -11.86
C ARG A 8 -30.62 26.61 -12.76
N ALA A 9 -30.63 27.55 -13.69
CA ALA A 9 -29.49 27.87 -14.54
C ALA A 9 -28.32 28.38 -13.68
N GLY A 10 -28.59 29.28 -12.73
CA GLY A 10 -27.59 29.78 -11.77
C GLY A 10 -26.90 28.66 -10.99
N TRP A 11 -27.64 27.72 -10.40
CA TRP A 11 -27.05 26.57 -9.69
C TRP A 11 -26.20 25.66 -10.58
N ARG A 12 -26.60 25.48 -11.85
CA ARG A 12 -25.84 24.68 -12.83
C ARG A 12 -24.57 25.38 -13.28
N ALA A 13 -24.64 26.69 -13.54
CA ALA A 13 -23.49 27.51 -13.87
C ALA A 13 -22.48 27.48 -12.70
N LEU A 14 -22.96 27.61 -11.46
CA LEU A 14 -22.11 27.45 -10.27
C LEU A 14 -21.46 26.06 -10.21
N THR A 15 -22.21 24.99 -10.46
CA THR A 15 -21.64 23.63 -10.46
C THR A 15 -20.56 23.48 -11.54
N LEU A 16 -20.79 23.97 -12.75
CA LEU A 16 -19.81 23.90 -13.83
C LEU A 16 -18.54 24.72 -13.51
N LEU A 17 -18.70 25.96 -13.04
CA LEU A 17 -17.59 26.82 -12.62
C LEU A 17 -16.74 26.13 -11.54
N VAL A 18 -17.39 25.59 -10.53
CA VAL A 18 -16.73 24.95 -9.39
C VAL A 18 -16.05 23.65 -9.79
N LEU A 19 -16.63 22.87 -10.71
CA LEU A 19 -15.98 21.67 -11.26
C LEU A 19 -14.76 22.04 -12.11
N LEU A 20 -14.81 23.13 -12.86
CA LEU A 20 -13.65 23.65 -13.60
C LEU A 20 -12.55 24.12 -12.63
N LEU A 21 -12.90 24.83 -11.56
CA LEU A 21 -11.95 25.25 -10.52
C LEU A 21 -11.35 24.05 -9.76
N ALA A 22 -12.16 23.03 -9.48
CA ALA A 22 -11.67 21.79 -8.87
C ALA A 22 -10.75 21.05 -9.84
N ALA A 23 -11.13 20.91 -11.11
CA ALA A 23 -10.27 20.32 -12.14
C ALA A 23 -8.96 21.10 -12.28
N ALA A 24 -8.99 22.44 -12.26
CA ALA A 24 -7.77 23.24 -12.24
C ALA A 24 -6.90 22.92 -11.02
N ALA A 25 -7.47 22.81 -9.81
CA ALA A 25 -6.71 22.43 -8.62
C ALA A 25 -6.05 21.03 -8.73
N VAL A 26 -6.71 20.08 -9.40
CA VAL A 26 -6.21 18.70 -9.60
C VAL A 26 -5.18 18.60 -10.72
N PHE A 27 -5.44 19.23 -11.88
CA PHE A 27 -4.63 19.10 -13.09
C PHE A 27 -3.48 20.10 -13.16
N TRP A 28 -3.51 21.18 -12.38
CA TRP A 28 -2.38 22.13 -12.24
C TRP A 28 -1.30 21.59 -11.27
N HIS A 29 -1.45 20.38 -10.74
CA HIS A 29 -0.39 19.73 -9.97
C HIS A 29 0.81 19.45 -10.90
N ARG A 30 2.01 19.91 -10.51
CA ARG A 30 3.22 19.80 -11.36
C ARG A 30 3.58 18.36 -11.71
N GLU A 31 3.14 17.36 -10.95
CA GLU A 31 3.60 15.98 -11.09
C GLU A 31 2.49 14.98 -10.73
N TRP A 32 1.62 14.61 -11.67
CA TRP A 32 0.63 13.55 -11.45
C TRP A 32 1.24 12.18 -11.15
N ALA A 33 2.50 12.00 -11.54
CA ALA A 33 3.36 10.94 -11.07
C ALA A 33 4.66 11.60 -10.59
N PRO A 34 5.12 11.32 -9.37
CA PRO A 34 6.42 11.80 -8.95
C PRO A 34 7.50 11.18 -9.86
N PRO A 35 8.56 11.91 -10.21
CA PRO A 35 9.59 11.42 -11.10
C PRO A 35 10.19 10.12 -10.56
N PRO A 36 10.61 9.21 -11.46
CA PRO A 36 11.30 8.00 -11.05
C PRO A 36 12.59 8.38 -10.32
N VAL A 37 12.92 7.62 -9.28
CA VAL A 37 14.20 7.78 -8.59
C VAL A 37 15.31 7.45 -9.59
N ARG A 38 16.23 8.38 -9.81
CA ARG A 38 17.44 8.09 -10.59
C ARG A 38 18.28 7.08 -9.81
N THR A 39 18.31 5.84 -10.29
CA THR A 39 19.18 4.79 -9.75
C THR A 39 20.62 5.14 -10.04
N VAL A 40 21.47 5.12 -9.00
CA VAL A 40 22.92 5.28 -9.15
C VAL A 40 23.48 3.92 -9.49
N VAL A 41 23.77 3.70 -10.77
CA VAL A 41 24.31 2.44 -11.32
C VAL A 41 25.63 2.74 -12.03
N PRO A 42 26.55 1.76 -12.16
CA PRO A 42 27.78 1.99 -12.87
C PRO A 42 27.52 2.22 -14.39
N PRO A 43 28.40 2.94 -15.11
CA PRO A 43 29.65 3.54 -14.62
C PRO A 43 29.38 4.73 -13.68
N TYR A 44 29.98 4.70 -12.49
CA TYR A 44 29.80 5.76 -11.51
C TYR A 44 30.59 7.01 -11.92
N THR A 45 29.96 8.17 -11.86
CA THR A 45 30.65 9.45 -12.04
C THR A 45 31.64 9.65 -10.90
N THR A 46 32.93 9.78 -11.21
CA THR A 46 33.99 9.99 -10.22
C THR A 46 33.92 11.42 -9.65
N PRO A 47 33.60 11.60 -8.36
CA PRO A 47 33.52 12.94 -7.77
C PRO A 47 34.90 13.51 -7.49
N ALA A 48 35.00 14.84 -7.34
CA ALA A 48 36.27 15.52 -7.03
C ALA A 48 36.96 14.99 -5.76
N VAL A 49 36.20 14.56 -4.75
CA VAL A 49 36.75 13.95 -3.53
C VAL A 49 37.55 12.68 -3.82
N ALA A 50 37.18 11.89 -4.84
CA ALA A 50 37.88 10.66 -5.21
C ALA A 50 39.33 10.91 -5.66
N GLY A 51 39.57 12.06 -6.32
CA GLY A 51 40.92 12.48 -6.73
C GLY A 51 41.81 12.92 -5.56
N ARG A 52 41.23 13.16 -4.37
CA ARG A 52 41.97 13.57 -3.16
C ARG A 52 42.19 12.42 -2.17
N LEU A 53 41.64 11.24 -2.43
CA LEU A 53 41.86 10.05 -1.61
C LEU A 53 43.19 9.36 -1.95
N LEU A 54 43.74 8.62 -0.99
CA LEU A 54 44.89 7.76 -1.19
C LEU A 54 44.66 6.81 -2.37
N THR A 55 45.72 6.54 -3.10
CA THR A 55 45.78 5.60 -4.22
C THR A 55 46.68 4.43 -3.83
N HIS A 56 46.75 3.41 -4.69
CA HIS A 56 47.59 2.24 -4.42
C HIS A 56 49.05 2.61 -4.10
N SER A 57 49.64 3.59 -4.79
CA SER A 57 51.04 3.98 -4.59
C SER A 57 51.32 4.63 -3.23
N ASP A 58 50.27 5.02 -2.50
CA ASP A 58 50.41 5.73 -1.22
C ASP A 58 50.34 4.80 -0.01
N LEU A 59 50.03 3.52 -0.22
CA LEU A 59 49.99 2.52 0.84
C LEU A 59 51.41 2.21 1.31
N PRO A 60 51.61 1.99 2.62
CA PRO A 60 52.93 1.68 3.15
C PRO A 60 53.47 0.40 2.51
N ALA A 61 54.67 0.50 1.93
CA ALA A 61 55.41 -0.64 1.42
C ALA A 61 56.03 -1.40 2.59
N ARG A 62 55.30 -2.37 3.15
CA ARG A 62 55.87 -3.30 4.14
C ARG A 62 56.56 -4.46 3.40
N GLN A 63 57.63 -4.98 3.98
CA GLN A 63 58.41 -6.05 3.35
C GLN A 63 57.51 -7.25 3.01
N GLY A 64 57.41 -7.58 1.72
CA GLY A 64 56.63 -8.72 1.22
C GLY A 64 55.12 -8.49 1.05
N GLU A 65 54.58 -7.34 1.44
CA GLU A 65 53.15 -7.04 1.26
C GLU A 65 52.87 -6.50 -0.15
N VAL A 66 52.15 -7.29 -0.95
CA VAL A 66 51.55 -6.83 -2.22
C VAL A 66 50.12 -6.41 -1.94
N TRP A 67 49.78 -5.15 -2.20
CA TRP A 67 48.41 -4.64 -2.03
C TRP A 67 47.56 -4.92 -3.26
N LEU A 68 46.31 -5.34 -3.04
CA LEU A 68 45.32 -5.59 -4.07
C LEU A 68 44.12 -4.66 -3.83
N ASN A 69 43.74 -3.87 -4.83
CA ASN A 69 42.61 -2.95 -4.72
C ASN A 69 41.28 -3.71 -4.90
N THR A 70 40.65 -4.10 -3.80
CA THR A 70 39.45 -4.94 -3.81
C THR A 70 38.17 -4.16 -4.10
N GLN A 71 38.20 -2.83 -4.00
CA GLN A 71 37.05 -1.97 -4.22
C GLN A 71 37.47 -0.55 -4.62
N ASN A 72 36.83 0.03 -5.65
CA ASN A 72 37.04 1.43 -6.01
C ASN A 72 35.76 2.06 -6.59
N GLY A 73 34.93 2.68 -5.74
CA GLY A 73 33.62 3.18 -6.15
C GLY A 73 32.91 3.98 -5.06
N PRO A 74 31.58 4.21 -5.20
CA PRO A 74 30.76 4.76 -4.13
C PRO A 74 30.90 3.94 -2.82
N PRO A 75 30.79 4.58 -1.64
CA PRO A 75 30.91 3.88 -0.38
C PRO A 75 29.90 2.74 -0.21
N GLU A 76 30.35 1.60 0.33
CA GLU A 76 29.46 0.51 0.78
C GLU A 76 28.75 0.91 2.07
N THR A 77 27.71 1.73 1.92
CA THR A 77 26.80 2.09 3.00
C THR A 77 25.39 2.04 2.47
N ALA A 78 24.41 1.78 3.35
CA ALA A 78 23.00 1.73 2.98
C ALA A 78 22.52 3.01 2.26
N LEU A 79 23.18 4.16 2.46
CA LEU A 79 22.88 5.40 1.73
C LEU A 79 23.21 5.32 0.23
N PHE A 80 24.25 4.57 -0.18
CA PHE A 80 24.68 4.46 -1.59
C PHE A 80 24.31 3.11 -2.22
N THR A 81 24.09 2.06 -1.41
CA THR A 81 23.65 0.74 -1.87
C THR A 81 22.12 0.57 -1.91
N GLY A 82 21.34 1.58 -1.51
CA GLY A 82 19.86 1.56 -1.57
C GLY A 82 19.24 2.43 -2.69
N THR A 83 18.08 2.00 -3.19
CA THR A 83 17.36 2.64 -4.32
C THR A 83 16.24 3.59 -3.92
N GLY A 84 15.94 3.73 -2.64
CA GLY A 84 14.80 4.49 -2.11
C GLY A 84 14.86 5.99 -2.36
N ARG A 85 13.67 6.62 -2.44
CA ARG A 85 13.49 8.07 -2.66
C ARG A 85 14.19 8.91 -1.57
N LEU A 86 14.03 8.53 -0.30
CA LEU A 86 14.67 9.23 0.83
C LEU A 86 16.19 9.20 0.73
N ARG A 87 16.78 8.06 0.35
CA ARG A 87 18.23 7.95 0.15
C ARG A 87 18.70 8.81 -1.01
N ALA A 88 17.95 8.82 -2.12
CA ALA A 88 18.25 9.68 -3.26
C ALA A 88 18.21 11.17 -2.89
N ASP A 89 17.17 11.60 -2.16
CA ASP A 89 17.06 12.96 -1.70
C ASP A 89 18.16 13.31 -0.68
N VAL A 90 18.50 12.42 0.26
CA VAL A 90 19.63 12.66 1.18
C VAL A 90 20.93 12.82 0.40
N ARG A 91 21.21 11.96 -0.58
CA ARG A 91 22.38 12.10 -1.47
C ARG A 91 22.36 13.46 -2.18
N GLU A 92 21.23 13.90 -2.72
CA GLU A 92 21.14 15.17 -3.44
C GLU A 92 21.21 16.41 -2.53
N LEU A 93 20.61 16.34 -1.33
CA LEU A 93 20.45 17.47 -0.43
C LEU A 93 21.66 17.68 0.48
N THR A 94 22.41 16.62 0.80
CA THR A 94 23.51 16.70 1.78
C THR A 94 24.87 16.33 1.21
N VAL A 95 24.94 15.47 0.20
CA VAL A 95 26.20 14.96 -0.37
C VAL A 95 26.53 15.70 -1.68
N VAL A 96 27.77 16.15 -1.82
CA VAL A 96 28.32 16.66 -3.08
C VAL A 96 29.05 15.57 -3.84
N GLY A 97 29.78 14.73 -3.12
CA GLY A 97 30.41 13.53 -3.67
C GLY A 97 30.89 12.62 -2.56
N ALA A 98 30.91 11.31 -2.80
CA ALA A 98 31.49 10.35 -1.89
C ALA A 98 32.19 9.24 -2.66
N TRP A 99 33.28 8.70 -2.09
CA TRP A 99 34.07 7.65 -2.72
C TRP A 99 34.76 6.80 -1.68
N GLN A 100 34.96 5.52 -2.00
CA GLN A 100 35.67 4.55 -1.17
C GLN A 100 36.69 3.79 -2.02
N ARG A 101 37.84 3.53 -1.41
CA ARG A 101 38.83 2.57 -1.91
C ARG A 101 39.18 1.60 -0.81
N THR A 102 39.21 0.32 -1.15
CA THR A 102 39.57 -0.76 -0.23
C THR A 102 40.70 -1.56 -0.82
N TRP A 103 41.67 -1.89 0.01
CA TRP A 103 42.80 -2.72 -0.34
C TRP A 103 42.96 -3.84 0.66
N GLU A 104 43.42 -4.98 0.17
CA GLU A 104 43.82 -6.12 0.97
C GLU A 104 45.23 -6.52 0.60
N SER A 105 46.01 -6.97 1.57
CA SER A 105 47.31 -7.57 1.30
C SER A 105 47.12 -8.94 0.63
N ALA A 106 48.07 -9.33 -0.21
CA ALA A 106 48.04 -10.60 -0.94
C ALA A 106 48.04 -11.81 0.00
N ASP A 107 48.56 -11.67 1.23
CA ASP A 107 48.46 -12.70 2.27
C ASP A 107 47.09 -12.69 3.00
N GLY A 108 46.28 -11.64 2.85
CA GLY A 108 44.96 -11.49 3.49
C GLY A 108 44.99 -11.18 4.97
N LEU A 109 46.17 -10.87 5.50
CA LEU A 109 46.32 -10.54 6.90
C LEU A 109 45.99 -9.09 7.18
N THR A 110 46.10 -8.20 6.19
CA THR A 110 45.87 -6.77 6.36
C THR A 110 44.81 -6.27 5.37
N SER A 111 43.84 -5.50 5.86
CA SER A 111 42.91 -4.75 5.02
C SER A 111 42.91 -3.27 5.39
N VAL A 112 42.72 -2.42 4.39
CA VAL A 112 42.65 -0.96 4.54
C VAL A 112 41.51 -0.43 3.70
N ALA A 113 40.66 0.41 4.27
CA ALA A 113 39.66 1.16 3.52
C ALA A 113 39.77 2.65 3.79
N VAL A 114 39.73 3.46 2.75
CA VAL A 114 39.68 4.93 2.86
C VAL A 114 38.40 5.41 2.20
N ARG A 115 37.60 6.15 2.97
CA ARG A 115 36.29 6.63 2.57
C ARG A 115 36.22 8.14 2.71
N GLY A 116 35.94 8.84 1.61
CA GLY A 116 35.77 10.28 1.57
C GLY A 116 34.32 10.68 1.34
N PHE A 117 33.84 11.65 2.13
CA PHE A 117 32.55 12.29 1.98
C PHE A 117 32.72 13.80 1.88
N GLU A 118 32.41 14.36 0.72
CA GLU A 118 32.23 15.79 0.55
C GLU A 118 30.75 16.12 0.75
N MET A 119 30.44 16.76 1.87
CA MET A 119 29.10 17.23 2.20
C MET A 119 28.88 18.65 1.69
N ARG A 120 27.62 19.10 1.68
CA ARG A 120 27.29 20.51 1.41
C ARG A 120 27.66 21.43 2.57
N ARG A 121 27.57 20.93 3.81
CA ARG A 121 27.86 21.67 5.04
C ARG A 121 28.85 20.94 5.93
N SER A 122 29.71 21.69 6.59
CA SER A 122 30.68 21.24 7.59
C SER A 122 30.03 20.47 8.75
N ALA A 123 28.87 20.92 9.23
CA ALA A 123 28.08 20.19 10.23
C ALA A 123 27.72 18.77 9.75
N GLY A 124 27.28 18.63 8.49
CA GLY A 124 26.98 17.33 7.90
C GLY A 124 28.21 16.44 7.74
N ALA A 125 29.38 17.03 7.43
CA ALA A 125 30.64 16.32 7.37
C ALA A 125 31.04 15.78 8.75
N ARG A 126 30.87 16.55 9.83
CA ARG A 126 31.10 16.08 11.21
C ARG A 126 30.20 14.91 11.57
N THR A 127 28.88 15.05 11.34
CA THR A 127 27.92 13.95 11.61
C THR A 127 28.26 12.70 10.81
N GLN A 128 28.65 12.83 9.54
CA GLN A 128 29.06 11.68 8.74
C GLN A 128 30.37 11.06 9.22
N GLY A 129 31.31 11.88 9.67
CA GLY A 129 32.55 11.41 10.26
C GLY A 129 32.29 10.61 11.53
N ASP A 130 31.42 11.13 12.40
CA ASP A 130 31.02 10.49 13.65
C ASP A 130 30.32 9.14 13.43
N THR A 131 29.42 9.06 12.44
CA THR A 131 28.75 7.80 12.10
C THR A 131 29.66 6.81 11.39
N SER A 132 30.69 7.28 10.69
CA SER A 132 31.65 6.41 10.00
C SER A 132 32.65 5.76 10.96
N CYS A 133 33.02 6.44 12.05
CA CYS A 133 33.97 5.92 13.04
C CYS A 133 33.47 6.16 14.48
N SER A 134 32.90 5.10 15.06
CA SER A 134 32.43 5.06 16.45
C SER A 134 33.12 3.91 17.21
N PRO A 135 34.41 4.06 17.55
CA PRO A 135 35.17 3.00 18.22
C PRO A 135 34.74 2.79 19.66
N SER A 136 34.78 1.55 20.13
CA SER A 136 34.54 1.19 21.54
C SER A 136 35.75 1.50 22.43
N LYS A 137 36.96 1.36 21.88
CA LYS A 137 38.23 1.65 22.57
C LYS A 137 39.02 2.70 21.81
N PRO A 138 39.00 3.98 22.22
CA PRO A 138 39.72 5.04 21.54
C PRO A 138 41.24 4.90 21.71
N PHE A 139 42.01 5.33 20.71
CA PHE A 139 43.46 5.53 20.78
C PHE A 139 43.85 6.84 20.08
N ALA A 140 45.06 7.34 20.33
CA ALA A 140 45.52 8.61 19.77
C ALA A 140 46.19 8.40 18.40
N ALA A 141 45.55 8.88 17.33
CA ALA A 141 46.16 8.96 16.00
C ALA A 141 46.45 10.44 15.64
N PRO A 142 47.72 10.87 15.57
CA PRO A 142 48.07 12.24 15.21
C PRO A 142 47.42 12.72 13.91
N GLY A 143 46.60 13.76 14.02
CA GLY A 143 45.90 14.38 12.89
C GLY A 143 44.50 13.84 12.61
N ALA A 144 44.06 12.81 13.34
CA ALA A 144 42.66 12.39 13.41
C ALA A 144 41.89 13.24 14.43
N ASP A 145 40.60 13.49 14.18
CA ASP A 145 39.69 14.06 15.18
C ASP A 145 39.21 12.97 16.16
N ARG A 146 39.11 11.73 15.68
CA ARG A 146 38.78 10.54 16.48
C ARG A 146 39.46 9.31 15.88
N ALA A 147 39.97 8.42 16.72
CA ALA A 147 40.47 7.12 16.32
C ALA A 147 40.26 6.08 17.43
N GLY A 148 40.19 4.80 17.05
CA GLY A 148 39.99 3.72 18.01
C GLY A 148 39.75 2.35 17.37
N PHE A 149 39.66 1.32 18.19
CA PHE A 149 39.34 -0.05 17.80
C PHE A 149 37.84 -0.34 17.85
N PHE A 150 37.39 -1.26 16.99
CA PHE A 150 36.08 -1.87 17.08
C PHE A 150 36.11 -3.06 18.04
N GLY A 151 35.16 -3.11 18.97
CA GLY A 151 35.09 -4.16 19.99
C GLY A 151 36.30 -4.17 20.93
N ASP A 152 36.56 -5.35 21.49
CA ASP A 152 37.77 -5.64 22.26
C ASP A 152 38.82 -6.23 21.32
N PRO A 153 39.92 -5.51 21.01
CA PRO A 153 40.91 -6.01 20.08
C PRO A 153 41.77 -7.09 20.75
N GLY A 154 42.03 -8.17 20.02
CA GLY A 154 42.82 -9.31 20.49
C GLY A 154 44.28 -9.23 20.04
N PRO A 155 45.16 -10.10 20.58
CA PRO A 155 46.56 -10.16 20.16
C PRO A 155 46.72 -10.59 18.69
N ASP A 156 45.77 -11.38 18.18
CA ASP A 156 45.82 -12.01 16.86
C ASP A 156 44.94 -11.34 15.81
N TYR A 157 44.00 -10.48 16.22
CA TYR A 157 43.17 -9.70 15.31
C TYR A 157 42.80 -8.37 15.94
N ALA A 158 43.00 -7.29 15.19
CA ALA A 158 42.58 -5.96 15.59
C ALA A 158 42.06 -5.19 14.38
N SER A 159 40.85 -4.64 14.51
CA SER A 159 40.24 -3.76 13.52
C SER A 159 39.92 -2.42 14.16
N GLY A 160 40.17 -1.33 13.45
CA GLY A 160 39.97 0.01 13.96
C GLY A 160 39.66 1.02 12.86
N CYS A 161 39.38 2.23 13.30
CA CYS A 161 39.09 3.36 12.44
C CYS A 161 39.73 4.64 12.95
N ALA A 162 39.96 5.58 12.05
CA ALA A 162 40.20 6.98 12.37
C ALA A 162 39.44 7.88 11.41
N VAL A 163 39.02 9.04 11.88
CA VAL A 163 38.31 10.02 11.07
C VAL A 163 38.84 11.42 11.34
N PHE A 164 38.88 12.23 10.29
CA PHE A 164 39.13 13.66 10.42
C PHE A 164 38.25 14.45 9.44
N VAL A 165 37.90 15.67 9.85
CA VAL A 165 36.98 16.54 9.13
C VAL A 165 37.66 17.88 8.85
N ARG A 166 37.65 18.30 7.58
CA ARG A 166 38.21 19.58 7.12
C ARG A 166 37.16 20.32 6.30
N GLY A 167 36.66 21.44 6.84
CA GLY A 167 35.55 22.17 6.22
C GLY A 167 34.34 21.25 6.06
N ARG A 168 33.84 21.10 4.83
CA ARG A 168 32.75 20.19 4.47
C ARG A 168 33.18 18.80 3.97
N THR A 169 34.44 18.40 4.13
CA THR A 169 34.92 17.07 3.76
C THR A 169 35.27 16.25 5.00
N ALA A 170 34.70 15.05 5.11
CA ALA A 170 35.06 14.05 6.11
C ALA A 170 35.78 12.88 5.45
N VAL A 171 36.87 12.41 6.05
CA VAL A 171 37.58 11.22 5.59
C VAL A 171 37.71 10.24 6.74
N ALA A 172 37.21 9.03 6.53
CA ALA A 172 37.34 7.91 7.44
C ALA A 172 38.31 6.89 6.86
N VAL A 173 39.27 6.46 7.69
CA VAL A 173 40.24 5.42 7.42
C VAL A 173 39.90 4.24 8.31
N PHE A 174 39.86 3.05 7.73
CA PHE A 174 39.65 1.79 8.42
C PHE A 174 40.86 0.90 8.14
N ALA A 175 41.30 0.15 9.14
CA ALA A 175 42.29 -0.88 8.92
C ALA A 175 42.03 -2.07 9.84
N SER A 176 42.31 -3.26 9.33
CA SER A 176 42.36 -4.48 10.12
C SER A 176 43.67 -5.21 9.89
N THR A 177 44.23 -5.79 10.95
CA THR A 177 45.37 -6.70 10.86
C THR A 177 45.07 -7.99 11.61
N SER A 178 45.50 -9.10 11.01
CA SER A 178 45.42 -10.46 11.54
C SER A 178 46.84 -11.02 11.69
N ARG A 179 47.05 -11.85 12.70
CA ARG A 179 48.32 -12.54 12.95
C ARG A 179 48.22 -13.97 12.43
N ALA A 180 49.14 -14.36 11.54
CA ALA A 180 49.30 -15.75 11.15
C ALA A 180 50.11 -16.52 12.20
N ALA A 181 49.55 -17.61 12.74
CA ALA A 181 50.28 -18.53 13.60
C ALA A 181 51.29 -19.33 12.75
N GLY A 182 52.56 -18.92 12.75
CA GLY A 182 53.66 -19.65 12.08
C GLY A 182 54.52 -18.86 11.10
N ALA A 183 54.28 -17.56 10.89
CA ALA A 183 55.13 -16.71 10.06
C ALA A 183 56.47 -16.37 10.75
N VAL A 184 57.59 -16.49 10.02
CA VAL A 184 58.95 -16.11 10.46
C VAL A 184 59.48 -15.03 9.51
N PRO A 185 59.93 -13.86 10.00
CA PRO A 185 60.04 -13.45 11.41
C PRO A 185 58.67 -13.21 12.06
N ALA A 186 58.63 -13.22 13.39
CA ALA A 186 57.39 -13.11 14.15
C ALA A 186 56.65 -11.80 13.83
N PRO A 187 55.41 -11.83 13.31
CA PRO A 187 54.64 -10.62 13.04
C PRO A 187 54.39 -9.84 14.34
N ALA A 188 54.32 -8.50 14.24
CA ALA A 188 53.92 -7.64 15.35
C ALA A 188 52.54 -8.06 15.89
N LYS A 189 52.24 -7.77 17.16
CA LYS A 189 50.88 -7.96 17.70
C LYS A 189 49.88 -7.18 16.82
N ALA A 190 48.68 -7.72 16.60
CA ALA A 190 47.70 -7.10 15.70
C ALA A 190 47.32 -5.67 16.14
N VAL A 191 47.19 -5.45 17.45
CA VAL A 191 46.87 -4.14 18.04
C VAL A 191 47.83 -3.01 17.60
N PRO A 192 49.14 -3.07 17.94
CA PRO A 192 50.08 -2.01 17.54
C PRO A 192 50.25 -1.91 16.02
N ALA A 193 50.13 -3.03 15.28
CA ALA A 193 50.22 -3.03 13.83
C ALA A 193 49.07 -2.25 13.18
N THR A 194 47.84 -2.43 13.67
CA THR A 194 46.64 -1.70 13.22
C THR A 194 46.71 -0.23 13.63
N GLU A 195 47.10 0.09 14.86
CA GLU A 195 47.24 1.47 15.33
C GLU A 195 48.28 2.26 14.52
N GLN A 196 49.44 1.64 14.26
CA GLN A 196 50.48 2.23 13.43
C GLN A 196 49.99 2.44 11.98
N LEU A 197 49.34 1.44 11.39
CA LEU A 197 48.80 1.51 10.04
C LEU A 197 47.81 2.67 9.89
N ILE A 198 46.85 2.78 10.81
CA ILE A 198 45.86 3.86 10.82
C ILE A 198 46.57 5.22 10.95
N THR A 199 47.55 5.33 11.84
CA THR A 199 48.29 6.58 12.05
C THR A 199 49.08 7.01 10.81
N GLU A 200 49.74 6.08 10.13
CA GLU A 200 50.47 6.34 8.88
C GLU A 200 49.52 6.79 7.76
N LEU A 201 48.39 6.09 7.59
CA LEU A 201 47.40 6.42 6.57
C LEU A 201 46.73 7.78 6.83
N VAL A 202 46.40 8.10 8.08
CA VAL A 202 45.87 9.43 8.44
C VAL A 202 46.90 10.51 8.13
N ARG A 203 48.18 10.30 8.48
CA ARG A 203 49.27 11.24 8.19
C ARG A 203 49.43 11.48 6.68
N ALA A 204 49.31 10.43 5.86
CA ALA A 204 49.40 10.52 4.41
C ALA A 204 48.15 11.16 3.78
N GLN A 205 46.96 10.87 4.30
CA GLN A 205 45.68 11.31 3.74
C GLN A 205 45.35 12.77 4.10
N ARG A 206 45.73 13.24 5.29
CA ARG A 206 45.35 14.56 5.82
C ARG A 206 45.81 15.75 4.95
N PRO A 207 47.05 15.83 4.45
CA PRO A 207 47.51 16.96 3.62
C PRO A 207 46.78 17.08 2.27
N ARG A 208 46.17 16.00 1.77
CA ARG A 208 45.43 15.99 0.50
C ARG A 208 44.04 16.61 0.60
N ILE A 209 43.53 16.80 1.81
CA ILE A 209 42.19 17.35 2.04
C ILE A 209 42.31 18.82 2.41
N THR A 210 42.05 19.69 1.44
CA THR A 210 41.92 21.13 1.66
C THR A 210 40.57 21.46 2.30
N PRO A 211 40.52 22.36 3.30
CA PRO A 211 39.25 22.79 3.87
C PRO A 211 38.42 23.54 2.83
N LEU A 212 37.21 23.05 2.57
CA LEU A 212 36.27 23.67 1.64
C LEU A 212 35.19 24.45 2.40
N PRO A 213 34.80 25.65 1.95
CA PRO A 213 33.71 26.43 2.55
C PRO A 213 32.35 25.79 2.29
N ASP A 214 31.39 26.05 3.17
CA ASP A 214 30.02 25.53 3.07
C ASP A 214 29.31 26.02 1.80
N LEU A 215 28.54 25.13 1.20
CA LEU A 215 27.64 25.44 0.08
C LEU A 215 26.24 25.78 0.60
N PRO A 216 25.43 26.52 -0.20
CA PRO A 216 24.04 26.76 0.14
C PRO A 216 23.29 25.44 0.43
N ALA A 217 22.50 25.41 1.50
CA ALA A 217 21.64 24.26 1.75
C ALA A 217 20.58 24.17 0.67
N ARG A 218 20.32 22.94 0.22
CA ARG A 218 19.11 22.64 -0.53
C ARG A 218 17.99 22.33 0.44
N GLN A 219 16.78 22.76 0.11
CA GLN A 219 15.63 22.57 0.98
C GLN A 219 14.96 21.23 0.71
N TRP A 220 14.59 20.51 1.76
CA TRP A 220 13.75 19.31 1.67
C TRP A 220 12.43 19.54 0.91
N ARG A 221 11.98 20.80 0.85
CA ARG A 221 10.76 21.20 0.15
C ARG A 221 10.82 20.98 -1.37
N GLU A 222 12.02 20.86 -1.94
CA GLU A 222 12.25 20.67 -3.39
C GLU A 222 12.54 19.19 -3.74
N SER A 223 12.37 18.27 -2.78
CA SER A 223 12.79 16.89 -2.93
C SER A 223 11.74 16.01 -3.62
N THR A 224 12.19 14.96 -4.32
CA THR A 224 11.30 14.03 -5.04
C THR A 224 10.42 13.22 -4.09
N THR A 225 10.89 12.93 -2.87
CA THR A 225 10.09 12.31 -1.80
C THR A 225 8.95 13.22 -1.38
N ARG A 226 9.20 14.53 -1.23
CA ARG A 226 8.14 15.48 -0.85
C ARG A 226 7.06 15.57 -1.92
N THR A 227 7.42 15.59 -3.20
CA THR A 227 6.41 15.62 -4.26
C THR A 227 5.61 14.32 -4.31
N ALA A 228 6.25 13.16 -4.12
CA ALA A 228 5.56 11.88 -4.04
C ALA A 228 4.55 11.82 -2.90
N LEU A 229 4.92 12.27 -1.71
CA LEU A 229 4.02 12.34 -0.55
C LEU A 229 2.78 13.19 -0.82
N ASN A 230 2.99 14.37 -1.43
CA ASN A 230 1.88 15.27 -1.74
C ASN A 230 0.97 14.69 -2.83
N ALA A 231 1.54 14.05 -3.85
CA ALA A 231 0.79 13.37 -4.91
C ALA A 231 -0.06 12.21 -4.35
N GLU A 232 0.50 11.39 -3.45
CA GLU A 232 -0.23 10.31 -2.77
C GLU A 232 -1.32 10.85 -1.84
N ALA A 233 -1.05 11.88 -1.04
CA ALA A 233 -2.07 12.52 -0.21
C ALA A 233 -3.22 13.09 -1.06
N MET A 234 -2.91 13.67 -2.23
CA MET A 234 -3.88 14.20 -3.18
C MET A 234 -4.69 13.07 -3.84
N SER A 235 -4.04 11.96 -4.20
CA SER A 235 -4.69 10.78 -4.79
C SER A 235 -5.72 10.20 -3.83
N VAL A 236 -5.42 10.17 -2.53
CA VAL A 236 -6.36 9.73 -1.49
C VAL A 236 -7.50 10.73 -1.33
N ALA A 237 -7.18 12.02 -1.17
CA ALA A 237 -8.16 13.04 -0.89
C ALA A 237 -9.21 13.20 -2.01
N LEU A 238 -8.81 12.96 -3.26
CA LEU A 238 -9.68 13.07 -4.43
C LEU A 238 -10.22 11.70 -4.89
N GLY A 239 -9.33 10.71 -4.94
CA GLY A 239 -9.61 9.37 -5.47
C GLY A 239 -10.59 8.61 -4.62
N LEU A 240 -10.49 8.68 -3.28
CA LEU A 240 -11.44 8.01 -2.40
C LEU A 240 -12.86 8.57 -2.60
N PRO A 241 -13.14 9.88 -2.50
CA PRO A 241 -14.48 10.43 -2.80
C PRO A 241 -14.98 10.14 -4.22
N LEU A 242 -14.10 10.18 -5.23
CA LEU A 242 -14.45 9.91 -6.63
C LEU A 242 -14.85 8.45 -6.84
N ALA A 243 -14.01 7.49 -6.42
CA ALA A 243 -14.29 6.06 -6.52
C ALA A 243 -15.59 5.70 -5.78
N VAL A 244 -15.71 6.24 -4.56
CA VAL A 244 -16.88 6.07 -3.71
C VAL A 244 -18.11 6.78 -4.34
N GLY A 245 -17.94 7.84 -5.14
CA GLY A 245 -18.99 8.50 -5.92
C GLY A 245 -19.45 7.70 -7.14
N VAL A 246 -18.51 7.16 -7.92
CA VAL A 246 -18.74 6.28 -9.07
C VAL A 246 -19.47 5.02 -8.63
N LEU A 247 -19.03 4.41 -7.53
CA LEU A 247 -19.69 3.24 -6.94
C LEU A 247 -21.16 3.53 -6.64
N ILE A 248 -21.50 4.68 -6.04
CA ILE A 248 -22.92 5.02 -5.83
C ILE A 248 -23.65 5.19 -7.15
N LEU A 249 -23.04 5.84 -8.14
CA LEU A 249 -23.67 6.09 -9.42
C LEU A 249 -24.05 4.77 -10.11
N VAL A 250 -23.15 3.78 -10.07
CA VAL A 250 -23.38 2.42 -10.56
C VAL A 250 -24.49 1.73 -9.75
N LEU A 251 -24.44 1.81 -8.43
CA LEU A 251 -25.38 1.15 -7.51
C LEU A 251 -26.76 1.85 -7.39
N ASP A 252 -26.99 3.00 -8.01
CA ASP A 252 -28.24 3.76 -7.90
C ASP A 252 -29.12 3.57 -9.16
N PRO A 253 -30.17 2.72 -9.11
CA PRO A 253 -31.04 2.48 -10.26
C PRO A 253 -31.74 3.75 -10.75
N ALA A 254 -31.96 4.75 -9.88
CA ALA A 254 -32.59 6.01 -10.26
C ALA A 254 -31.64 6.88 -11.12
N SER A 255 -30.32 6.74 -10.96
CA SER A 255 -29.32 7.45 -11.77
C SER A 255 -29.35 6.97 -13.22
N TRP A 256 -29.53 5.67 -13.46
CA TRP A 256 -29.67 5.08 -14.81
C TRP A 256 -31.03 5.34 -15.47
N ARG A 257 -32.09 5.57 -14.68
CA ARG A 257 -33.44 5.86 -15.22
C ARG A 257 -33.60 7.30 -15.73
N ARG A 258 -32.83 8.26 -15.20
CA ARG A 258 -32.87 9.68 -15.60
C ARG A 258 -32.47 9.96 -17.05
N PRO A 259 -31.35 9.46 -17.60
CA PRO A 259 -30.98 9.72 -18.99
C PRO A 259 -32.05 9.18 -19.96
N ARG A 260 -32.70 8.05 -19.64
CA ARG A 260 -33.84 7.53 -20.42
C ARG A 260 -35.05 8.48 -20.48
N SER A 261 -35.18 9.42 -19.54
CA SER A 261 -36.23 10.44 -19.56
C SER A 261 -35.92 11.65 -20.44
N LEU A 262 -34.68 11.82 -20.91
CA LEU A 262 -34.32 12.87 -21.87
C LEU A 262 -34.90 12.59 -23.27
N PHE A 263 -35.10 11.31 -23.58
CA PHE A 263 -35.63 10.84 -24.86
C PHE A 263 -37.17 10.72 -24.88
N SER A 264 -37.88 11.03 -23.79
CA SER A 264 -39.34 10.98 -23.77
C SER A 264 -39.99 12.36 -23.92
N ARG A 265 -40.89 12.49 -24.90
CA ARG A 265 -41.66 13.73 -25.11
C ARG A 265 -42.75 13.86 -24.03
N SER A 266 -42.79 15.03 -23.38
CA SER A 266 -43.84 15.38 -22.41
C SER A 266 -45.13 15.75 -23.15
N ARG A 267 -46.17 14.91 -23.04
CA ARG A 267 -47.55 15.31 -23.39
C ARG A 267 -48.28 15.81 -22.14
N ALA A 268 -49.27 16.69 -22.34
CA ALA A 268 -50.19 17.13 -21.30
C ALA A 268 -51.21 16.01 -21.07
N ASP A 269 -51.02 15.19 -20.04
CA ASP A 269 -51.77 13.93 -19.84
C ASP A 269 -52.59 13.89 -18.53
N GLY A 270 -53.04 15.04 -18.00
CA GLY A 270 -53.84 15.06 -16.75
C GLY A 270 -53.09 14.55 -15.50
N VAL A 271 -51.75 14.66 -15.48
CA VAL A 271 -50.88 14.25 -14.36
C VAL A 271 -50.18 15.44 -13.73
N PHE A 272 -49.98 15.37 -12.41
CA PHE A 272 -49.22 16.40 -11.69
C PHE A 272 -47.74 16.03 -11.61
N ARG A 273 -46.86 16.88 -12.17
CA ARG A 273 -45.41 16.62 -12.26
C ARG A 273 -44.63 17.37 -11.18
N VAL A 274 -43.94 16.63 -10.31
CA VAL A 274 -43.04 17.22 -9.30
C VAL A 274 -41.66 17.61 -9.83
N ASP A 275 -41.37 17.29 -11.09
CA ASP A 275 -40.03 17.40 -11.70
C ASP A 275 -39.42 18.81 -11.63
N ARG A 276 -40.25 19.87 -11.62
CA ARG A 276 -39.77 21.24 -11.45
C ARG A 276 -39.10 21.37 -10.07
N LEU A 277 -39.85 21.28 -8.98
CA LEU A 277 -39.26 21.45 -7.65
C LEU A 277 -38.12 20.47 -7.39
N VAL A 278 -38.24 19.22 -7.84
CA VAL A 278 -37.20 18.19 -7.74
C VAL A 278 -35.90 18.58 -8.45
N ARG A 279 -35.93 19.06 -9.70
CA ARG A 279 -34.70 19.44 -10.44
C ARG A 279 -34.00 20.66 -9.85
N LEU A 280 -34.73 21.62 -9.29
CA LEU A 280 -34.15 22.78 -8.61
C LEU A 280 -33.45 22.35 -7.32
N ARG A 281 -34.16 21.55 -6.52
CA ARG A 281 -33.64 20.92 -5.30
C ARG A 281 -32.35 20.13 -5.57
N LEU A 282 -32.32 19.31 -6.63
CA LEU A 282 -31.13 18.54 -7.02
C LEU A 282 -29.97 19.40 -7.55
N ALA A 283 -30.27 20.46 -8.31
CA ALA A 283 -29.24 21.39 -8.79
C ALA A 283 -28.54 22.11 -7.64
N ARG A 284 -29.33 22.59 -6.66
CA ARG A 284 -28.81 23.19 -5.42
C ARG A 284 -27.91 22.22 -4.65
N THR A 285 -28.35 20.96 -4.48
CA THR A 285 -27.54 19.99 -3.72
C THR A 285 -26.26 19.57 -4.43
N THR A 286 -26.33 19.44 -5.76
CA THR A 286 -25.14 19.13 -6.57
C THR A 286 -24.12 20.27 -6.49
N ALA A 287 -24.58 21.52 -6.56
CA ALA A 287 -23.73 22.69 -6.43
C ALA A 287 -23.06 22.75 -5.05
N ALA A 288 -23.81 22.51 -3.97
CA ALA A 288 -23.26 22.51 -2.61
C ALA A 288 -22.15 21.44 -2.45
N VAL A 289 -22.38 20.21 -2.91
CA VAL A 289 -21.37 19.14 -2.88
C VAL A 289 -20.14 19.50 -3.72
N ALA A 290 -20.33 20.07 -4.92
CA ALA A 290 -19.23 20.51 -5.77
C ALA A 290 -18.40 21.60 -5.07
N VAL A 291 -19.05 22.57 -4.40
CA VAL A 291 -18.36 23.65 -3.67
C VAL A 291 -17.50 23.07 -2.55
N ARG A 292 -18.01 22.12 -1.75
CA ARG A 292 -17.21 21.45 -0.71
C ARG A 292 -15.96 20.80 -1.29
N PHE A 293 -16.14 20.05 -2.38
CA PHE A 293 -15.02 19.36 -3.03
C PHE A 293 -13.98 20.35 -3.56
N CYS A 294 -14.42 21.44 -4.18
CA CYS A 294 -13.55 22.51 -4.64
C CYS A 294 -12.80 23.20 -3.50
N VAL A 295 -13.47 23.48 -2.38
CA VAL A 295 -12.82 24.03 -1.18
C VAL A 295 -11.73 23.06 -0.71
N TYR A 296 -12.05 21.77 -0.54
CA TYR A 296 -11.05 20.80 -0.09
C TYR A 296 -9.86 20.65 -1.06
N ALA A 297 -10.12 20.62 -2.37
CA ALA A 297 -9.07 20.57 -3.38
C ALA A 297 -8.16 21.81 -3.32
N TRP A 298 -8.73 23.02 -3.19
CA TRP A 298 -7.97 24.26 -3.07
C TRP A 298 -7.28 24.42 -1.71
N THR A 299 -7.84 23.90 -0.64
CA THR A 299 -7.19 23.85 0.67
C THR A 299 -5.89 23.05 0.58
N LEU A 300 -5.95 21.84 0.01
CA LEU A 300 -4.76 21.01 -0.22
C LEU A 300 -3.78 21.69 -1.20
N ARG A 301 -4.29 22.42 -2.20
CA ARG A 301 -3.43 23.21 -3.09
C ARG A 301 -2.70 24.34 -2.39
N LEU A 302 -3.38 25.00 -1.45
CA LEU A 302 -2.79 26.07 -0.65
C LEU A 302 -1.69 25.53 0.26
N THR A 303 -1.88 24.35 0.86
CA THR A 303 -0.86 23.75 1.74
C THR A 303 0.40 23.36 0.96
N GLU A 304 0.26 22.91 -0.29
CA GLU A 304 1.38 22.67 -1.20
C GLU A 304 2.12 23.96 -1.54
N ARG A 305 1.40 25.03 -1.94
CA ARG A 305 2.00 26.32 -2.28
C ARG A 305 2.74 26.96 -1.10
N LEU A 306 2.24 26.75 0.12
CA LEU A 306 2.87 27.21 1.36
C LEU A 306 3.94 26.25 1.87
N SER A 307 4.17 25.11 1.20
CA SER A 307 5.13 24.07 1.58
C SER A 307 4.96 23.58 3.02
N LEU A 308 3.70 23.46 3.48
CA LEU A 308 3.39 22.94 4.80
C LEU A 308 3.84 21.48 4.92
N GLY A 309 4.30 21.05 6.10
CA GLY A 309 4.60 19.64 6.38
C GLY A 309 3.32 18.77 6.42
N VAL A 310 3.47 17.44 6.46
CA VAL A 310 2.33 16.48 6.45
C VAL A 310 1.30 16.81 7.53
N TRP A 311 1.74 16.97 8.78
CA TRP A 311 0.87 17.28 9.92
C TRP A 311 0.16 18.63 9.80
N ALA A 312 0.85 19.65 9.30
CA ALA A 312 0.26 20.95 9.04
C ALA A 312 -0.78 20.87 7.91
N THR A 313 -0.52 20.09 6.86
CA THR A 313 -1.50 19.82 5.79
C THR A 313 -2.74 19.11 6.33
N VAL A 314 -2.58 18.07 7.15
CA VAL A 314 -3.70 17.36 7.79
C VAL A 314 -4.50 18.32 8.67
N ALA A 315 -3.85 19.12 9.51
CA ALA A 315 -4.51 20.10 10.36
C ALA A 315 -5.33 21.11 9.55
N VAL A 316 -4.75 21.69 8.50
CA VAL A 316 -5.44 22.65 7.63
C VAL A 316 -6.61 22.02 6.88
N ALA A 317 -6.47 20.77 6.41
CA ALA A 317 -7.57 20.03 5.80
C ALA A 317 -8.73 19.79 6.79
N LEU A 318 -8.42 19.38 8.03
CA LEU A 318 -9.42 19.21 9.10
C LEU A 318 -10.10 20.53 9.46
N SER A 319 -9.33 21.63 9.54
CA SER A 319 -9.87 22.98 9.78
C SER A 319 -10.80 23.43 8.64
N ALA A 320 -10.47 23.12 7.38
CA ALA A 320 -11.35 23.43 6.25
C ALA A 320 -12.66 22.63 6.31
N VAL A 321 -12.61 21.35 6.67
CA VAL A 321 -13.81 20.53 6.91
C VAL A 321 -14.65 21.14 8.03
N ALA A 322 -14.04 21.49 9.17
CA ALA A 322 -14.73 22.12 10.29
C ALA A 322 -15.36 23.47 9.91
N CYS A 323 -14.64 24.30 9.14
CA CYS A 323 -15.11 25.59 8.66
C CYS A 323 -16.33 25.44 7.72
N VAL A 324 -16.27 24.49 6.76
CA VAL A 324 -17.41 24.17 5.89
C VAL A 324 -18.64 23.76 6.72
N LEU A 325 -18.46 22.88 7.70
CA LEU A 325 -19.55 22.44 8.57
C LEU A 325 -20.11 23.60 9.41
N MET A 326 -19.26 24.49 9.90
CA MET A 326 -19.64 25.68 10.68
C MET A 326 -20.40 26.70 9.83
N VAL A 327 -19.92 27.04 8.64
CA VAL A 327 -20.60 27.96 7.70
C VAL A 327 -21.97 27.42 7.35
N GLU A 328 -22.09 26.13 7.09
CA GLU A 328 -23.38 25.49 6.81
C GLU A 328 -24.31 25.50 8.02
N TRP A 329 -23.78 25.33 9.23
CA TRP A 329 -24.56 25.45 10.46
C TRP A 329 -25.11 26.87 10.63
N LEU A 330 -24.29 27.91 10.38
CA LEU A 330 -24.71 29.32 10.44
C LEU A 330 -25.75 29.69 9.37
N LEU A 331 -25.51 29.28 8.11
CA LEU A 331 -26.44 29.53 7.00
C LEU A 331 -27.81 28.85 7.23
N ARG A 332 -27.83 27.71 7.92
CA ARG A 332 -29.07 27.02 8.31
C ARG A 332 -29.79 27.71 9.46
N GLY A 333 -29.09 28.38 10.37
CA GLY A 333 -29.71 29.18 11.43
C GLY A 333 -30.63 30.29 10.88
N ARG A 334 -30.36 30.76 9.66
CA ARG A 334 -31.11 31.85 8.99
C ARG A 334 -32.31 31.39 8.15
N HIS A 335 -32.36 30.11 7.76
CA HIS A 335 -33.47 29.53 7.00
C HIS A 335 -33.93 28.24 7.68
N PRO A 336 -34.95 28.28 8.55
CA PRO A 336 -35.53 27.10 9.18
C PRO A 336 -36.37 26.30 8.17
N ASP A 337 -35.77 25.86 7.06
CA ASP A 337 -36.38 24.85 6.21
C ASP A 337 -36.43 23.54 6.99
N ARG A 338 -37.67 23.08 7.16
CA ARG A 338 -38.16 22.15 8.17
C ARG A 338 -37.77 20.72 7.87
N TRP A 339 -36.92 20.16 8.73
CA TRP A 339 -37.07 18.81 9.29
C TRP A 339 -36.23 18.69 10.58
N ARG A 340 -36.90 18.55 11.73
CA ARG A 340 -36.29 18.15 13.01
C ARG A 340 -37.18 17.11 13.71
N PRO A 341 -37.11 15.81 13.38
CA PRO A 341 -37.01 14.86 14.45
C PRO A 341 -35.59 15.06 14.99
N ALA A 342 -35.49 15.72 16.12
CA ALA A 342 -34.41 15.33 17.00
C ALA A 342 -34.71 13.86 17.35
N VAL A 343 -34.18 12.92 16.55
CA VAL A 343 -34.11 11.46 16.82
C VAL A 343 -33.56 11.23 18.25
N PHE A 344 -32.94 12.27 18.76
CA PHE A 344 -32.24 12.37 20.00
C PHE A 344 -32.64 13.72 20.62
N ARG A 345 -33.67 13.77 21.46
CA ARG A 345 -33.86 14.82 22.50
C ARG A 345 -33.44 14.24 23.85
N GLY A 346 -33.02 15.09 24.79
CA GLY A 346 -32.51 14.65 26.10
C GLY A 346 -31.33 13.67 25.99
N TRP A 347 -31.38 12.57 26.75
CA TRP A 347 -30.34 11.53 26.80
C TRP A 347 -29.96 10.95 25.44
N GLY A 348 -30.89 10.91 24.48
CA GLY A 348 -30.59 10.47 23.12
C GLY A 348 -29.50 11.31 22.45
N ARG A 349 -29.41 12.62 22.75
CA ARG A 349 -28.40 13.50 22.13
C ARG A 349 -27.00 13.07 22.51
N LEU A 350 -26.83 12.66 23.77
CA LEU A 350 -25.56 12.23 24.31
C LEU A 350 -25.11 10.93 23.63
N LEU A 351 -26.01 9.95 23.43
CA LEU A 351 -25.71 8.72 22.67
C LEU A 351 -25.35 8.98 21.20
N ALA A 352 -26.03 9.93 20.56
CA ALA A 352 -25.73 10.30 19.17
C ALA A 352 -24.37 11.01 19.06
N LEU A 353 -24.05 11.89 20.01
CA LEU A 353 -22.77 12.58 20.10
C LEU A 353 -21.63 11.58 20.39
N LEU A 354 -21.83 10.61 21.30
CA LEU A 354 -20.87 9.54 21.55
C LEU A 354 -20.65 8.66 20.31
N GLY A 355 -21.73 8.25 19.63
CA GLY A 355 -21.63 7.50 18.39
C GLY A 355 -20.92 8.26 17.27
N LEU A 356 -21.14 9.58 17.20
CA LEU A 356 -20.44 10.48 16.27
C LEU A 356 -18.96 10.60 16.63
N ALA A 357 -18.64 10.82 17.91
CA ALA A 357 -17.28 10.93 18.39
C ALA A 357 -16.49 9.63 18.14
N ALA A 358 -17.08 8.46 18.43
CA ALA A 358 -16.49 7.17 18.12
C ALA A 358 -16.27 6.96 16.61
N THR A 359 -17.24 7.35 15.78
CA THR A 359 -17.11 7.29 14.30
C THR A 359 -16.00 8.20 13.81
N ALA A 360 -15.92 9.42 14.34
CA ALA A 360 -14.87 10.38 14.01
C ALA A 360 -13.49 9.86 14.45
N ALA A 361 -13.38 9.29 15.66
CA ALA A 361 -12.14 8.70 16.15
C ALA A 361 -11.66 7.55 15.25
N VAL A 362 -12.53 6.60 14.89
CA VAL A 362 -12.18 5.50 13.98
C VAL A 362 -11.79 6.02 12.59
N ALA A 363 -12.50 7.02 12.07
CA ALA A 363 -12.16 7.63 10.78
C ALA A 363 -10.82 8.37 10.82
N VAL A 364 -10.53 9.09 11.91
CA VAL A 364 -9.24 9.77 12.12
C VAL A 364 -8.11 8.75 12.20
N VAL A 365 -8.26 7.66 12.96
CA VAL A 365 -7.27 6.58 13.02
C VAL A 365 -7.05 5.96 11.64
N GLY A 366 -8.13 5.66 10.90
CA GLY A 366 -8.03 5.14 9.53
C GLY A 366 -7.31 6.10 8.56
N LEU A 367 -7.58 7.41 8.66
CA LEU A 367 -6.90 8.44 7.89
C LEU A 367 -5.42 8.57 8.28
N LEU A 368 -5.10 8.54 9.57
CA LEU A 368 -3.73 8.59 10.08
C LEU A 368 -2.93 7.37 9.63
N MET A 369 -3.52 6.17 9.67
CA MET A 369 -2.87 4.96 9.13
C MET A 369 -2.65 5.07 7.62
N LEU A 370 -3.62 5.61 6.88
CA LEU A 370 -3.46 5.77 5.45
C LEU A 370 -2.38 6.81 5.09
N VAL A 371 -2.25 7.90 5.86
CA VAL A 371 -1.14 8.86 5.74
C VAL A 371 0.18 8.18 6.10
N LEU A 372 0.26 7.51 7.25
CA LEU A 372 1.45 6.79 7.71
C LEU A 372 1.90 5.72 6.70
N GLY A 373 0.97 4.95 6.14
CA GLY A 373 1.27 3.95 5.12
C GLY A 373 1.81 4.56 3.83
N SER A 374 1.26 5.71 3.42
CA SER A 374 1.77 6.47 2.26
C SER A 374 3.15 7.08 2.55
N ASP A 375 3.37 7.54 3.78
CA ASP A 375 4.66 8.06 4.24
C ASP A 375 5.72 6.97 4.22
N LEU A 376 5.41 5.77 4.73
CA LEU A 376 6.31 4.61 4.70
C LEU A 376 6.65 4.17 3.26
N GLN A 377 5.69 4.21 2.34
CA GLN A 377 5.93 3.91 0.92
C GLN A 377 6.81 4.97 0.24
N ALA A 378 6.63 6.25 0.58
CA ALA A 378 7.34 7.34 -0.07
C ALA A 378 8.73 7.60 0.52
N MET A 379 8.89 7.52 1.85
CA MET A 379 10.13 7.80 2.56
C MET A 379 10.97 6.55 2.87
N GLY A 380 10.37 5.37 2.93
CA GLY A 380 10.98 4.25 3.66
C GLY A 380 10.99 4.51 5.17
N VAL A 381 11.57 3.60 5.97
CA VAL A 381 11.63 3.75 7.45
C VAL A 381 12.90 4.49 7.88
N SER A 382 14.02 4.26 7.18
CA SER A 382 15.31 4.93 7.43
C SER A 382 16.28 4.72 6.25
N PRO A 383 17.33 5.56 6.12
CA PRO A 383 18.43 5.31 5.18
C PRO A 383 19.20 4.01 5.45
N ALA A 384 18.99 3.35 6.59
CA ALA A 384 19.66 2.12 7.01
C ALA A 384 18.78 0.85 6.85
N SER A 385 17.48 0.98 6.61
CA SER A 385 16.52 -0.14 6.53
C SER A 385 16.23 -0.56 5.08
N SER A 386 15.86 -1.81 4.83
CA SER A 386 15.42 -2.27 3.49
C SER A 386 14.21 -1.49 2.95
N ASP A 387 14.32 -0.91 1.74
CA ASP A 387 13.22 -0.21 1.05
C ASP A 387 12.08 -1.18 0.71
N TYR A 388 12.41 -2.43 0.40
CA TYR A 388 11.43 -3.49 0.14
C TYR A 388 10.47 -3.69 1.31
N VAL A 389 11.02 -3.90 2.52
CA VAL A 389 10.24 -4.11 3.75
C VAL A 389 9.40 -2.87 4.08
N ALA A 390 9.99 -1.68 3.93
CA ALA A 390 9.31 -0.42 4.22
C ALA A 390 8.10 -0.19 3.30
N THR A 391 8.28 -0.45 1.99
CA THR A 391 7.23 -0.32 0.98
C THR A 391 6.12 -1.34 1.22
N GLY A 392 6.48 -2.57 1.57
CA GLY A 392 5.51 -3.63 1.91
C GLY A 392 4.66 -3.27 3.13
N LEU A 393 5.31 -2.89 4.23
CA LEU A 393 4.63 -2.46 5.46
C LEU A 393 3.73 -1.25 5.20
N GLY A 394 4.22 -0.24 4.47
CA GLY A 394 3.44 0.94 4.11
C GLY A 394 2.17 0.59 3.33
N THR A 395 2.25 -0.37 2.41
CA THR A 395 1.08 -0.84 1.66
C THR A 395 0.03 -1.49 2.55
N VAL A 396 0.45 -2.32 3.52
CA VAL A 396 -0.47 -2.97 4.46
C VAL A 396 -1.09 -1.98 5.43
N VAL A 397 -0.30 -1.07 5.99
CA VAL A 397 -0.81 -0.01 6.88
C VAL A 397 -1.83 0.86 6.13
N ARG A 398 -1.59 1.15 4.85
CA ARG A 398 -2.52 1.88 3.98
C ARG A 398 -3.82 1.11 3.74
N ALA A 399 -3.73 -0.18 3.40
CA ALA A 399 -4.90 -1.03 3.20
C ALA A 399 -5.74 -1.17 4.48
N ALA A 400 -5.09 -1.34 5.64
CA ALA A 400 -5.74 -1.34 6.95
C ALA A 400 -6.43 0.01 7.24
N GLY A 401 -5.80 1.13 6.90
CA GLY A 401 -6.40 2.46 6.98
C GLY A 401 -7.68 2.60 6.15
N VAL A 402 -7.67 2.11 4.90
CA VAL A 402 -8.88 2.06 4.05
C VAL A 402 -9.97 1.20 4.68
N ALA A 403 -9.62 0.01 5.18
CA ALA A 403 -10.57 -0.87 5.85
C ALA A 403 -11.22 -0.20 7.08
N LEU A 404 -10.42 0.47 7.93
CA LEU A 404 -10.91 1.27 9.06
C LEU A 404 -11.85 2.40 8.62
N LEU A 405 -11.52 3.12 7.53
CA LEU A 405 -12.40 4.15 6.98
C LEU A 405 -13.73 3.58 6.48
N LEU A 406 -13.74 2.39 5.88
CA LEU A 406 -14.97 1.71 5.47
C LEU A 406 -15.81 1.25 6.68
N LEU A 407 -15.16 0.86 7.78
CA LEU A 407 -15.79 0.40 9.02
C LEU A 407 -16.19 1.55 9.97
N ALA A 408 -15.70 2.78 9.73
CA ALA A 408 -15.88 3.92 10.62
C ALA A 408 -17.36 4.24 10.94
N LEU A 409 -18.30 3.85 10.08
CA LEU A 409 -19.73 4.10 10.29
C LEU A 409 -20.41 3.12 11.26
N LEU A 410 -19.77 1.98 11.58
CA LEU A 410 -20.33 0.94 12.44
C LEU A 410 -20.72 1.45 13.85
N PRO A 411 -19.86 2.18 14.58
CA PRO A 411 -20.19 2.69 15.92
C PRO A 411 -21.47 3.53 15.93
N PHE A 412 -21.62 4.45 14.97
CA PHE A 412 -22.84 5.24 14.85
C PHE A 412 -24.05 4.38 14.48
N THR A 413 -23.91 3.37 13.60
CA THR A 413 -25.05 2.49 13.28
C THR A 413 -25.55 1.71 14.49
N VAL A 414 -24.64 1.30 15.39
CA VAL A 414 -24.96 0.61 16.65
C VAL A 414 -25.61 1.58 17.64
N MET A 415 -25.02 2.76 17.87
CA MET A 415 -25.56 3.77 18.79
C MET A 415 -26.93 4.30 18.35
N ARG A 416 -27.14 4.42 17.04
CA ARG A 416 -28.46 4.75 16.48
C ARG A 416 -29.48 3.66 16.76
N ARG A 417 -29.14 2.36 16.63
CA ARG A 417 -30.06 1.27 16.98
C ARG A 417 -30.48 1.35 18.45
N LEU A 418 -29.57 1.73 19.34
CA LEU A 418 -29.87 1.91 20.76
C LEU A 418 -30.79 3.12 21.00
N GLY A 419 -30.53 4.25 20.34
CA GLY A 419 -31.35 5.46 20.48
C GLY A 419 -32.74 5.41 19.84
N MET A 420 -32.97 4.50 18.88
CA MET A 420 -34.31 4.25 18.33
C MET A 420 -35.33 3.83 19.40
N ARG A 421 -34.88 3.26 20.54
CA ARG A 421 -35.75 2.97 21.69
C ARG A 421 -36.28 4.24 22.38
N ALA A 422 -35.50 5.33 22.39
CA ALA A 422 -35.90 6.59 23.02
C ALA A 422 -36.92 7.37 22.18
N LEU A 423 -36.78 7.33 20.84
CA LEU A 423 -37.72 7.93 19.90
C LEU A 423 -39.15 7.39 20.02
N ARG A 424 -39.29 6.10 20.30
CA ARG A 424 -40.59 5.45 20.51
C ARG A 424 -41.37 6.12 21.63
N ARG A 425 -40.74 6.31 22.79
CA ARG A 425 -41.34 6.97 23.96
C ARG A 425 -41.76 8.40 23.65
N GLN A 426 -41.01 9.09 22.79
CA GLN A 426 -41.28 10.48 22.46
C GLN A 426 -42.44 10.64 21.46
N ALA A 427 -42.60 9.71 20.52
CA ALA A 427 -43.74 9.69 19.60
C ALA A 427 -45.06 9.38 20.35
N GLU A 428 -45.01 8.53 21.38
CA GLU A 428 -46.13 8.24 22.28
C GLU A 428 -46.54 9.46 23.14
N GLN A 429 -45.67 10.47 23.28
CA GLN A 429 -45.88 11.67 24.10
C GLN A 429 -46.17 12.94 23.29
N ASP A 430 -46.27 12.87 21.95
CA ASP A 430 -46.53 14.05 21.10
C ASP A 430 -48.03 14.37 21.10
N PRO A 431 -48.46 15.59 21.52
CA PRO A 431 -49.88 15.94 21.64
C PRO A 431 -50.55 16.24 20.28
N ARG A 432 -49.82 16.28 19.16
CA ARG A 432 -50.38 16.59 17.84
C ARG A 432 -51.19 15.40 17.29
N PRO A 433 -52.22 15.63 16.46
CA PRO A 433 -52.99 14.55 15.83
C PRO A 433 -52.08 13.60 15.02
N PRO A 434 -52.28 12.27 15.12
CA PRO A 434 -51.41 11.30 14.49
C PRO A 434 -51.53 11.29 12.96
N THR A 435 -50.46 10.84 12.30
CA THR A 435 -50.43 10.51 10.88
C THR A 435 -50.30 9.00 10.72
N LEU A 436 -51.35 8.35 10.23
CA LEU A 436 -51.35 6.90 10.04
C LEU A 436 -50.56 6.53 8.79
N MET A 437 -49.64 5.59 8.92
CA MET A 437 -48.90 5.00 7.82
C MET A 437 -49.16 3.49 7.75
N LEU A 438 -49.88 3.08 6.70
CA LEU A 438 -50.16 1.68 6.37
C LEU A 438 -49.21 1.21 5.27
N ARG A 439 -48.84 -0.07 5.31
CA ARG A 439 -47.82 -0.63 4.43
C ARG A 439 -47.96 -2.14 4.32
N SER A 440 -47.53 -2.68 3.18
CA SER A 440 -47.34 -4.13 3.04
C SER A 440 -46.00 -4.53 3.66
N PHE A 441 -46.01 -5.50 4.58
CA PHE A 441 -44.79 -6.01 5.24
C PHE A 441 -43.73 -6.56 4.26
N ALA A 442 -44.15 -6.97 3.05
CA ALA A 442 -43.23 -7.43 2.00
C ALA A 442 -42.29 -6.32 1.48
N ASP A 443 -42.64 -5.05 1.70
CA ASP A 443 -41.90 -3.89 1.22
C ASP A 443 -40.95 -3.26 2.27
N ASP A 444 -40.92 -3.77 3.51
CA ASP A 444 -40.10 -3.30 4.64
C ASP A 444 -38.60 -3.17 4.34
N ARG A 445 -38.11 -4.04 3.45
CA ARG A 445 -36.69 -4.11 3.08
C ARG A 445 -36.33 -3.24 1.89
N ARG A 446 -37.29 -2.55 1.26
CA ARG A 446 -37.00 -1.68 0.11
C ARG A 446 -36.17 -0.48 0.52
N VAL A 447 -35.18 -0.15 -0.29
CA VAL A 447 -34.27 0.96 -0.04
C VAL A 447 -34.19 1.88 -1.25
N LEU A 448 -33.80 3.12 -0.98
CA LEU A 448 -33.55 4.13 -1.99
C LEU A 448 -32.35 5.00 -1.58
N ARG A 449 -31.66 5.55 -2.58
CA ARG A 449 -30.52 6.43 -2.33
C ARG A 449 -31.01 7.69 -1.62
N ALA A 450 -30.45 7.97 -0.46
CA ALA A 450 -30.72 9.19 0.30
C ALA A 450 -29.68 10.26 -0.07
N ARG A 451 -30.14 11.38 -0.63
CA ARG A 451 -29.37 12.58 -0.98
C ARG A 451 -29.57 13.67 0.07
N ARG A 452 -29.63 13.27 1.35
CA ARG A 452 -29.82 14.17 2.50
C ARG A 452 -28.60 15.03 2.84
N LEU A 453 -27.47 14.93 2.12
CA LEU A 453 -26.23 15.65 2.47
C LEU A 453 -26.38 17.18 2.65
N ASP A 454 -27.43 17.80 2.13
CA ASP A 454 -27.72 19.23 2.39
C ASP A 454 -28.94 19.48 3.28
N ARG A 455 -29.73 18.44 3.61
CA ARG A 455 -30.99 18.50 4.38
C ARG A 455 -30.92 17.82 5.75
N ALA A 456 -29.91 16.99 5.99
CA ALA A 456 -29.70 16.27 7.24
C ALA A 456 -28.90 17.11 8.25
N SER A 457 -29.01 16.77 9.53
CA SER A 457 -28.18 17.34 10.61
C SER A 457 -26.68 17.11 10.35
N VAL A 458 -25.79 17.89 11.01
CA VAL A 458 -24.32 17.67 10.93
C VAL A 458 -23.97 16.20 11.24
N VAL A 459 -24.65 15.64 12.24
CA VAL A 459 -24.54 14.24 12.64
C VAL A 459 -24.87 13.30 11.46
N GLU A 460 -26.04 13.43 10.85
CA GLU A 460 -26.45 12.58 9.72
C GLU A 460 -25.59 12.73 8.46
N ARG A 461 -24.96 13.89 8.25
CA ARG A 461 -24.04 14.13 7.13
C ARG A 461 -22.73 13.38 7.29
N LEU A 462 -22.19 13.35 8.52
CA LEU A 462 -20.99 12.60 8.87
C LEU A 462 -21.22 11.07 8.85
N CYS A 463 -22.49 10.63 8.89
CA CYS A 463 -22.85 9.21 8.89
C CYS A 463 -22.74 8.53 7.52
N MET A 464 -22.47 9.26 6.43
CA MET A 464 -22.30 8.78 5.05
C MET A 464 -23.29 7.70 4.57
N ARG A 465 -24.47 7.58 5.19
CA ARG A 465 -25.44 6.51 4.93
C ARG A 465 -26.18 6.84 3.65
N ARG A 466 -25.71 6.26 2.54
CA ARG A 466 -26.15 6.61 1.17
C ARG A 466 -27.46 5.99 0.72
N PHE A 467 -27.96 4.97 1.41
CA PHE A 467 -29.29 4.42 1.14
C PHE A 467 -30.07 4.15 2.43
N GLU A 468 -31.32 4.61 2.44
CA GLU A 468 -32.31 4.50 3.52
C GLU A 468 -33.45 3.59 3.09
N ARG A 469 -34.21 3.05 4.06
CA ARG A 469 -35.42 2.31 3.72
C ARG A 469 -36.46 3.27 3.14
N PHE A 470 -37.22 2.81 2.15
CA PHE A 470 -38.26 3.64 1.52
C PHE A 470 -39.23 4.22 2.56
N GLU A 471 -39.61 3.39 3.52
CA GLU A 471 -40.51 3.79 4.60
C GLU A 471 -39.90 4.81 5.56
N GLU A 472 -38.59 4.76 5.81
CA GLU A 472 -37.91 5.79 6.61
C GLU A 472 -38.01 7.16 5.92
N VAL A 473 -38.00 7.19 4.58
CA VAL A 473 -38.16 8.43 3.80
C VAL A 473 -39.61 8.90 3.77
N ALA A 474 -40.57 7.99 3.64
CA ALA A 474 -42.00 8.32 3.70
C ALA A 474 -42.41 8.80 5.10
N ALA A 475 -42.08 8.04 6.16
CA ALA A 475 -42.35 8.40 7.55
C ALA A 475 -41.67 9.73 7.93
N SER A 476 -40.44 9.95 7.46
CA SER A 476 -39.73 11.22 7.60
C SER A 476 -40.55 12.39 7.03
N ALA A 477 -41.04 12.28 5.80
CA ALA A 477 -41.83 13.35 5.18
C ALA A 477 -43.18 13.58 5.90
N LEU A 478 -43.79 12.52 6.42
CA LEU A 478 -45.07 12.56 7.14
C LEU A 478 -44.97 13.15 8.55
N ALA A 479 -43.85 12.92 9.26
CA ALA A 479 -43.66 13.34 10.65
C ALA A 479 -43.73 14.86 10.89
N VAL A 480 -43.63 15.65 9.83
CA VAL A 480 -43.84 17.11 9.87
C VAL A 480 -45.30 17.45 10.22
N HIS A 481 -46.24 16.60 9.80
CA HIS A 481 -47.68 16.84 9.90
C HIS A 481 -48.34 16.25 11.16
N GLY A 482 -47.63 15.41 11.90
CA GLY A 482 -48.06 14.80 13.17
C GLY A 482 -47.15 13.61 13.55
N PRO A 483 -47.26 13.05 14.78
CA PRO A 483 -46.58 11.80 15.13
C PRO A 483 -47.02 10.68 14.18
N VAL A 484 -46.08 9.97 13.57
CA VAL A 484 -46.41 8.90 12.61
C VAL A 484 -46.73 7.63 13.39
N GLU A 485 -47.89 7.03 13.14
CA GLU A 485 -48.27 5.74 13.71
C GLU A 485 -48.32 4.67 12.61
N THR A 486 -47.79 3.48 12.91
CA THR A 486 -47.70 2.35 11.98
C THR A 486 -48.09 1.05 12.68
N LEU A 487 -48.49 0.05 11.90
CA LEU A 487 -48.77 -1.30 12.40
C LEU A 487 -47.50 -2.17 12.38
N GLY A 488 -47.28 -2.94 13.46
CA GLY A 488 -46.25 -3.97 13.55
C GLY A 488 -46.83 -5.38 13.34
N GLN A 489 -46.03 -6.31 12.80
CA GLN A 489 -46.42 -7.72 12.72
C GLN A 489 -46.18 -8.41 14.07
N VAL A 490 -47.10 -9.28 14.50
CA VAL A 490 -46.97 -10.08 15.73
C VAL A 490 -45.69 -10.93 15.66
N GLY A 491 -44.80 -10.80 16.65
CA GLY A 491 -43.52 -11.53 16.72
C GLY A 491 -42.34 -10.89 15.97
N GLU A 492 -42.51 -9.75 15.31
CA GLU A 492 -41.47 -9.11 14.51
C GLU A 492 -40.44 -8.33 15.38
N LYS A 493 -39.16 -8.73 15.35
CA LYS A 493 -38.06 -8.08 16.10
C LYS A 493 -37.40 -6.89 15.37
N LEU A 494 -37.95 -6.44 14.24
CA LEU A 494 -37.37 -5.33 13.47
C LEU A 494 -37.57 -4.00 14.21
N PRO A 495 -36.52 -3.17 14.34
CA PRO A 495 -36.68 -1.82 14.88
C PRO A 495 -37.63 -1.00 13.97
N PRO A 496 -38.51 -0.15 14.55
CA PRO A 496 -39.49 0.61 13.78
C PRO A 496 -38.83 1.56 12.76
N PRO A 497 -39.53 1.91 11.66
CA PRO A 497 -39.04 2.94 10.73
C PRO A 497 -38.86 4.28 11.47
N LEU A 498 -37.87 5.07 11.06
CA LEU A 498 -37.53 6.35 11.71
C LEU A 498 -38.73 7.29 11.78
N GLY A 499 -39.06 7.73 12.99
CA GLY A 499 -40.12 8.72 13.23
C GLY A 499 -41.53 8.14 13.33
N ALA A 500 -41.70 6.80 13.29
CA ALA A 500 -42.99 6.15 13.48
C ALA A 500 -43.05 5.33 14.78
N ALA A 501 -44.14 5.49 15.54
CA ALA A 501 -44.51 4.58 16.61
C ALA A 501 -45.18 3.33 15.99
N ARG A 502 -44.75 2.13 16.40
CA ARG A 502 -45.41 0.86 15.99
C ARG A 502 -46.40 0.45 17.07
N ARG A 503 -47.68 0.31 16.70
CA ARG A 503 -48.68 -0.37 17.53
C ARG A 503 -48.78 -1.83 17.10
N ASN A 504 -48.76 -2.72 18.07
CA ASN A 504 -48.95 -4.14 17.87
C ASN A 504 -50.35 -4.48 18.39
N PHE A 505 -51.16 -5.11 17.55
CA PHE A 505 -52.47 -5.63 17.91
C PHE A 505 -52.43 -7.16 17.86
N SER A 506 -53.26 -7.82 18.65
CA SER A 506 -53.57 -9.24 18.44
C SER A 506 -54.35 -9.42 17.13
N MET A 507 -54.45 -10.65 16.62
CA MET A 507 -55.18 -10.92 15.37
C MET A 507 -56.67 -10.60 15.49
N ASP A 508 -57.23 -10.71 16.69
CA ASP A 508 -58.66 -10.49 16.95
C ASP A 508 -58.98 -8.99 17.10
N GLU A 509 -58.04 -8.20 17.64
CA GLU A 509 -58.22 -6.75 17.89
C GLU A 509 -57.73 -5.86 16.73
N TRP A 510 -56.97 -6.41 15.77
CA TRP A 510 -56.39 -5.65 14.66
C TRP A 510 -57.43 -4.77 14.00
N LYS A 511 -58.54 -5.35 13.52
CA LYS A 511 -59.47 -4.67 12.62
C LYS A 511 -60.07 -3.43 13.28
N ASP A 512 -60.41 -3.53 14.55
CA ASP A 512 -60.96 -2.42 15.32
C ASP A 512 -59.88 -1.37 15.65
N GLY A 513 -58.66 -1.81 15.94
CA GLY A 513 -57.50 -0.91 16.08
C GLY A 513 -57.21 -0.09 14.81
N VAL A 514 -57.35 -0.68 13.63
CA VAL A 514 -57.17 0.04 12.34
C VAL A 514 -58.26 1.07 12.13
N ARG A 515 -59.52 0.75 12.43
CA ARG A 515 -60.65 1.69 12.31
C ARG A 515 -60.48 2.90 13.23
N ASP A 516 -60.09 2.67 14.48
CA ASP A 516 -59.79 3.72 15.46
C ASP A 516 -58.62 4.62 15.01
N LEU A 517 -57.56 4.02 14.45
CA LEU A 517 -56.45 4.79 13.88
C LEU A 517 -56.87 5.62 12.67
N ILE A 518 -57.71 5.09 11.78
CA ILE A 518 -58.25 5.83 10.63
C ILE A 518 -59.07 7.02 11.12
N ALA A 519 -59.91 6.84 12.14
CA ALA A 519 -60.75 7.90 12.70
C ALA A 519 -59.93 9.06 13.29
N ARG A 520 -58.91 8.76 14.10
CA ARG A 520 -58.11 9.78 14.82
C ARG A 520 -57.04 10.48 13.98
N SER A 521 -56.66 9.89 12.85
CA SER A 521 -55.55 10.41 12.05
C SER A 521 -55.90 11.70 11.32
N ARG A 522 -54.99 12.67 11.25
CA ARG A 522 -55.20 13.86 10.41
C ARG A 522 -54.85 13.61 8.95
N LEU A 523 -53.88 12.73 8.72
CA LEU A 523 -53.36 12.35 7.41
C LEU A 523 -53.14 10.83 7.39
N ILE A 524 -53.45 10.18 6.28
CA ILE A 524 -53.23 8.75 6.08
C ILE A 524 -52.30 8.55 4.89
N CYS A 525 -51.25 7.76 5.05
CA CYS A 525 -50.34 7.37 3.98
C CYS A 525 -50.33 5.86 3.82
N VAL A 526 -50.65 5.38 2.63
CA VAL A 526 -50.66 3.95 2.32
C VAL A 526 -49.56 3.64 1.32
N THR A 527 -48.60 2.79 1.70
CA THR A 527 -47.63 2.24 0.75
C THR A 527 -48.30 1.13 -0.04
N VAL A 528 -48.55 1.37 -1.34
CA VAL A 528 -49.33 0.48 -2.19
C VAL A 528 -48.59 -0.84 -2.42
N GLY A 529 -49.16 -1.92 -1.90
CA GLY A 529 -48.72 -3.31 -2.05
C GLY A 529 -49.76 -4.17 -2.75
N ARG A 530 -49.56 -5.49 -2.68
CA ARG A 530 -50.46 -6.50 -3.27
C ARG A 530 -50.97 -7.53 -2.26
N SER A 531 -50.85 -7.24 -0.96
CA SER A 531 -51.34 -8.14 0.10
C SER A 531 -52.83 -7.98 0.32
N GLU A 532 -53.51 -9.08 0.64
CA GLU A 532 -54.94 -9.11 0.95
C GLU A 532 -55.31 -8.21 2.15
N SER A 533 -54.49 -8.20 3.20
CA SER A 533 -54.68 -7.33 4.36
C SER A 533 -54.69 -5.84 4.00
N LEU A 534 -53.79 -5.41 3.12
CA LEU A 534 -53.68 -4.03 2.69
C LEU A 534 -54.86 -3.64 1.79
N LEU A 535 -55.41 -4.58 1.01
CA LEU A 535 -56.60 -4.34 0.22
C LEU A 535 -57.82 -4.05 1.12
N TRP A 536 -57.99 -4.83 2.19
CA TRP A 536 -59.03 -4.57 3.20
C TRP A 536 -58.82 -3.22 3.89
N GLU A 537 -57.59 -2.88 4.27
CA GLU A 537 -57.26 -1.57 4.87
C GLU A 537 -57.64 -0.38 3.96
N ILE A 538 -57.40 -0.48 2.65
CA ILE A 538 -57.77 0.57 1.68
C ILE A 538 -59.29 0.70 1.55
N GLU A 539 -60.02 -0.43 1.58
CA GLU A 539 -61.47 -0.46 1.51
C GLU A 539 -62.11 0.14 2.77
N GLU A 540 -61.56 -0.09 3.96
CA GLU A 540 -62.02 0.55 5.20
C GLU A 540 -61.78 2.07 5.18
N ILE A 541 -60.64 2.55 4.66
CA ILE A 541 -60.39 3.99 4.46
C ILE A 541 -61.46 4.61 3.56
N ARG A 542 -61.86 3.89 2.50
CA ARG A 542 -62.91 4.32 1.58
C ARG A 542 -64.28 4.38 2.27
N GLN A 543 -64.64 3.33 3.02
CA GLN A 543 -65.91 3.27 3.75
C GLN A 543 -66.00 4.34 4.85
N ALA A 544 -64.88 4.67 5.50
CA ALA A 544 -64.78 5.74 6.49
C ALA A 544 -64.77 7.17 5.88
N GLY A 545 -64.91 7.31 4.56
CA GLY A 545 -64.89 8.62 3.89
C GLY A 545 -63.54 9.35 3.97
N ALA A 546 -62.46 8.66 4.33
CA ALA A 546 -61.17 9.28 4.63
C ALA A 546 -60.25 9.47 3.39
N LEU A 547 -60.74 9.19 2.18
CA LEU A 547 -59.95 9.31 0.94
C LEU A 547 -59.42 10.74 0.68
N GLY A 548 -60.17 11.78 1.08
CA GLY A 548 -59.78 13.18 0.95
C GLY A 548 -58.50 13.54 1.72
N ARG A 549 -58.17 12.78 2.76
CA ARG A 549 -56.95 12.92 3.59
C ARG A 549 -56.00 11.74 3.44
N THR A 550 -56.12 10.95 2.37
CA THR A 550 -55.30 9.76 2.12
C THR A 550 -54.36 9.94 0.91
N LEU A 551 -53.09 9.57 1.10
CA LEU A 551 -52.04 9.53 0.10
C LEU A 551 -51.62 8.08 -0.16
N PHE A 552 -51.75 7.60 -1.39
CA PHE A 552 -51.29 6.27 -1.81
C PHE A 552 -49.92 6.37 -2.48
N VAL A 553 -48.84 5.99 -1.80
CA VAL A 553 -47.47 6.09 -2.32
C VAL A 553 -47.05 4.76 -2.93
N LEU A 554 -46.50 4.78 -4.14
CA LEU A 554 -45.96 3.59 -4.80
C LEU A 554 -44.47 3.43 -4.47
N PRO A 555 -44.03 2.31 -3.87
CA PRO A 555 -42.63 2.12 -3.55
C PRO A 555 -41.76 1.95 -4.80
N PRO A 556 -40.43 2.18 -4.70
CA PRO A 556 -39.51 2.08 -5.83
C PRO A 556 -39.44 0.63 -6.31
N THR A 557 -40.15 0.35 -7.41
CA THR A 557 -40.31 -0.99 -8.00
C THR A 557 -39.94 -0.96 -9.50
N GLY A 558 -39.91 -2.14 -10.13
CA GLY A 558 -39.88 -2.22 -11.59
C GLY A 558 -41.23 -1.83 -12.19
N ARG A 559 -41.26 -1.33 -13.43
CA ARG A 559 -42.51 -0.87 -14.08
C ARG A 559 -43.61 -1.92 -14.12
N ARG A 560 -43.25 -3.20 -14.33
CA ARG A 560 -44.20 -4.32 -14.32
C ARG A 560 -44.90 -4.43 -12.96
N GLU A 561 -44.13 -4.41 -11.87
CA GLU A 561 -44.64 -4.48 -10.51
C GLU A 561 -45.45 -3.22 -10.13
N GLN A 562 -45.02 -2.04 -10.57
CA GLN A 562 -45.78 -0.79 -10.40
C GLN A 562 -47.16 -0.88 -11.07
N ARG A 563 -47.25 -1.41 -12.30
CA ARG A 563 -48.53 -1.59 -13.01
C ARG A 563 -49.47 -2.56 -12.29
N LEU A 564 -48.95 -3.66 -11.75
CA LEU A 564 -49.72 -4.62 -10.96
C LEU A 564 -50.28 -3.98 -9.69
N ARG A 565 -49.47 -3.18 -8.98
CA ARG A 565 -49.89 -2.44 -7.78
C ARG A 565 -50.96 -1.38 -8.09
N LEU A 566 -50.83 -0.68 -9.22
CA LEU A 566 -51.86 0.25 -9.68
C LEU A 566 -53.17 -0.45 -10.04
N ALA A 567 -53.13 -1.69 -10.55
CA ALA A 567 -54.33 -2.49 -10.79
C ALA A 567 -55.04 -2.90 -9.49
N VAL A 568 -54.28 -3.27 -8.46
CA VAL A 568 -54.83 -3.53 -7.11
C VAL A 568 -55.46 -2.25 -6.54
N LEU A 569 -54.77 -1.11 -6.64
CA LEU A 569 -55.29 0.18 -6.17
C LEU A 569 -56.55 0.63 -6.92
N ALA A 570 -56.59 0.47 -8.24
CA ALA A 570 -57.76 0.79 -9.07
C ALA A 570 -58.99 0.00 -8.63
N ARG A 571 -58.82 -1.31 -8.39
CA ARG A 571 -59.87 -2.20 -7.85
C ARG A 571 -60.36 -1.72 -6.47
N ALA A 572 -59.44 -1.36 -5.58
CA ALA A 572 -59.77 -0.92 -4.22
C ALA A 572 -60.53 0.42 -4.19
N LEU A 573 -60.13 1.35 -5.06
CA LEU A 573 -60.75 2.68 -5.14
C LEU A 573 -62.03 2.71 -5.99
N ARG A 574 -62.35 1.61 -6.70
CA ARG A 574 -63.41 1.54 -7.71
C ARG A 574 -63.25 2.60 -8.81
N VAL A 575 -62.00 2.81 -9.24
CA VAL A 575 -61.62 3.75 -10.31
C VAL A 575 -61.08 2.95 -11.49
N ASP A 576 -61.32 3.43 -12.71
CA ASP A 576 -60.73 2.82 -13.91
C ASP A 576 -59.18 2.84 -13.86
N TRP A 577 -58.57 1.69 -14.13
CA TRP A 577 -57.11 1.51 -14.06
C TRP A 577 -56.35 2.46 -15.01
N SER A 578 -56.93 2.80 -16.16
CA SER A 578 -56.31 3.71 -17.15
C SER A 578 -56.18 5.15 -16.63
N VAL A 579 -56.99 5.52 -15.64
CA VAL A 579 -56.87 6.82 -14.95
C VAL A 579 -55.61 6.85 -14.09
N LEU A 580 -55.29 5.72 -13.44
CA LEU A 580 -54.16 5.58 -12.52
C LEU A 580 -52.82 5.23 -13.21
N ASP A 581 -52.82 4.33 -14.22
CA ASP A 581 -51.59 3.95 -14.93
C ASP A 581 -51.15 4.99 -15.96
N ARG A 582 -50.41 5.97 -15.47
CA ARG A 582 -49.73 6.98 -16.28
C ARG A 582 -48.23 6.68 -16.47
N SER A 583 -47.81 5.44 -16.19
CA SER A 583 -46.40 5.03 -16.26
C SER A 583 -45.89 4.95 -17.72
N ARG A 584 -44.78 5.63 -17.99
CA ARG A 584 -44.12 5.69 -19.31
C ARG A 584 -42.60 5.61 -19.18
N PRO A 585 -41.88 5.29 -20.26
CA PRO A 585 -40.44 5.56 -20.34
C PRO A 585 -40.09 6.99 -19.87
N GLY A 586 -39.43 7.10 -18.72
CA GLY A 586 -39.04 8.38 -18.13
C GLY A 586 -40.12 9.13 -17.35
N THR A 587 -41.25 8.50 -17.02
CA THR A 587 -42.27 9.04 -16.11
C THR A 587 -42.83 7.89 -15.26
N GLU A 588 -42.58 7.95 -13.96
CA GLU A 588 -42.96 6.91 -12.99
C GLU A 588 -43.99 7.51 -12.02
N VAL A 589 -44.99 6.72 -11.64
CA VAL A 589 -46.01 7.14 -10.68
C VAL A 589 -45.42 7.06 -9.27
N LEU A 590 -45.38 8.20 -8.58
CA LEU A 590 -44.84 8.30 -7.21
C LEU A 590 -45.94 8.14 -6.18
N ALA A 591 -47.09 8.81 -6.39
CA ALA A 591 -48.23 8.74 -5.50
C ALA A 591 -49.56 9.03 -6.21
N VAL A 592 -50.66 8.61 -5.60
CA VAL A 592 -52.06 8.87 -6.01
C VAL A 592 -52.82 9.44 -4.82
N THR A 593 -53.65 10.45 -5.04
CA THR A 593 -54.43 11.16 -4.00
C THR A 593 -55.83 11.45 -4.48
N LEU A 594 -56.83 11.56 -3.59
CA LEU A 594 -58.20 11.90 -3.93
C LEU A 594 -58.74 13.08 -3.09
N PRO A 595 -58.08 14.24 -3.07
CA PRO A 595 -58.39 15.34 -2.14
C PRO A 595 -59.82 15.89 -2.28
N PHE A 596 -60.39 15.80 -3.49
CA PHE A 596 -61.75 16.27 -3.82
C PHE A 596 -62.59 15.16 -4.49
N GLY A 597 -62.35 13.89 -4.15
CA GLY A 597 -63.06 12.73 -4.70
C GLY A 597 -62.58 12.25 -6.07
N SER A 598 -61.86 13.08 -6.84
CA SER A 598 -61.22 12.67 -8.11
C SER A 598 -59.75 12.28 -7.92
N PRO A 599 -59.26 11.22 -8.60
CA PRO A 599 -57.88 10.76 -8.50
C PRO A 599 -56.89 11.69 -9.20
N VAL A 600 -55.93 12.21 -8.44
CA VAL A 600 -54.79 12.96 -8.95
C VAL A 600 -53.54 12.09 -8.89
N VAL A 601 -52.90 11.90 -10.04
CA VAL A 601 -51.69 11.07 -10.16
C VAL A 601 -50.45 11.96 -10.14
N ILE A 602 -49.63 11.80 -9.09
CA ILE A 602 -48.35 12.51 -8.93
C ILE A 602 -47.23 11.68 -9.55
N VAL A 603 -46.54 12.26 -10.53
CA VAL A 603 -45.48 11.58 -11.30
C VAL A 603 -44.14 12.31 -11.23
N GLY A 604 -43.06 11.56 -11.44
CA GLY A 604 -41.72 12.12 -11.58
C GLY A 604 -40.82 11.30 -12.52
N GLN A 605 -39.69 11.87 -12.90
CA GLN A 605 -38.74 11.24 -13.84
C GLN A 605 -38.05 9.97 -13.30
N ALA A 606 -37.84 9.89 -11.98
CA ALA A 606 -37.25 8.72 -11.34
C ALA A 606 -37.67 8.64 -9.87
N PRO A 607 -37.96 7.44 -9.34
CA PRO A 607 -38.27 7.23 -7.93
C PRO A 607 -37.00 7.38 -7.09
N ASN A 608 -36.78 8.57 -6.57
CA ASN A 608 -35.66 8.91 -5.68
C ASN A 608 -36.18 9.64 -4.43
N ASP A 609 -35.36 9.72 -3.39
CA ASP A 609 -35.69 10.37 -2.13
C ASP A 609 -36.30 11.78 -2.29
N VAL A 610 -35.65 12.64 -3.08
CA VAL A 610 -36.11 14.03 -3.31
C VAL A 610 -37.48 14.04 -4.00
N ALA A 611 -37.74 13.09 -4.90
CA ALA A 611 -39.00 13.00 -5.62
C ALA A 611 -40.14 12.52 -4.70
N TYR A 612 -39.90 11.50 -3.86
CA TYR A 612 -40.89 11.02 -2.89
C TYR A 612 -41.17 12.04 -1.80
N GLU A 613 -40.12 12.64 -1.22
CA GLU A 613 -40.26 13.70 -0.21
C GLU A 613 -41.10 14.85 -0.76
N THR A 614 -40.81 15.30 -1.98
CA THR A 614 -41.58 16.37 -2.64
C THR A 614 -43.03 15.95 -2.93
N ALA A 615 -43.27 14.71 -3.35
CA ALA A 615 -44.63 14.22 -3.63
C ALA A 615 -45.46 14.11 -2.34
N VAL A 616 -44.89 13.59 -1.26
CA VAL A 616 -45.53 13.49 0.06
C VAL A 616 -45.79 14.88 0.62
N GLU A 617 -44.79 15.76 0.60
CA GLU A 617 -44.87 17.13 1.12
C GLU A 617 -45.97 17.94 0.42
N ILE A 618 -46.06 17.87 -0.92
CA ILE A 618 -47.11 18.58 -1.68
C ILE A 618 -48.51 18.04 -1.33
N ALA A 619 -48.68 16.72 -1.32
CA ALA A 619 -49.97 16.10 -1.02
C ALA A 619 -50.40 16.33 0.44
N ALA A 620 -49.48 16.22 1.38
CA ALA A 620 -49.76 16.43 2.80
C ALA A 620 -50.09 17.90 3.11
N LEU A 621 -49.40 18.86 2.48
CA LEU A 621 -49.72 20.28 2.63
C LEU A 621 -51.05 20.67 2.01
N ALA A 622 -51.48 19.98 0.94
CA ALA A 622 -52.81 20.20 0.37
C ALA A 622 -53.94 19.78 1.32
N VAL A 623 -53.70 18.77 2.17
CA VAL A 623 -54.66 18.28 3.18
C VAL A 623 -54.57 19.08 4.49
N THR A 624 -53.35 19.38 4.94
CA THR A 624 -53.11 20.01 6.26
C THR A 624 -53.12 21.54 6.22
N GLY A 625 -53.03 22.15 5.04
CA GLY A 625 -52.98 23.58 4.82
C GLY A 625 -51.53 24.12 4.75
N PRO A 626 -51.22 25.05 3.82
CA PRO A 626 -49.90 25.64 3.72
C PRO A 626 -49.64 26.62 4.87
N GLU A 627 -48.72 26.30 5.78
CA GLU A 627 -48.26 27.28 6.79
C GLU A 627 -47.39 28.39 6.15
N ARG A 628 -47.50 29.62 6.67
CA ARG A 628 -46.74 30.81 6.18
C ARG A 628 -45.22 30.64 6.18
N ALA A 629 -44.66 29.69 6.93
CA ALA A 629 -43.22 29.49 7.03
C ALA A 629 -42.58 28.66 5.89
N HIS A 630 -43.34 28.13 4.93
CA HIS A 630 -42.79 27.34 3.82
C HIS A 630 -42.22 28.21 2.69
N GLY A 631 -41.14 27.78 2.03
CA GLY A 631 -40.53 28.52 0.92
C GLY A 631 -41.49 28.79 -0.25
N ALA A 632 -41.31 29.94 -0.92
CA ALA A 632 -42.19 30.41 -2.00
C ALA A 632 -42.35 29.40 -3.16
N ASP A 633 -41.28 28.68 -3.51
CA ASP A 633 -41.30 27.68 -4.60
C ASP A 633 -42.19 26.47 -4.25
N LEU A 634 -42.22 26.06 -2.97
CA LEU A 634 -43.08 24.97 -2.50
C LEU A 634 -44.54 25.41 -2.46
N ARG A 635 -44.83 26.60 -1.91
CA ARG A 635 -46.19 27.16 -1.85
C ARG A 635 -46.82 27.23 -3.23
N HIS A 636 -46.13 27.83 -4.20
CA HIS A 636 -46.60 27.90 -5.59
C HIS A 636 -46.83 26.50 -6.19
N THR A 637 -46.04 25.50 -5.82
CA THR A 637 -46.23 24.13 -6.30
C THR A 637 -47.45 23.47 -5.66
N VAL A 638 -47.70 23.72 -4.38
CA VAL A 638 -48.91 23.26 -3.66
C VAL A 638 -50.16 23.93 -4.24
N ASP A 639 -50.13 25.25 -4.49
CA ASP A 639 -51.26 25.98 -5.08
C ASP A 639 -51.60 25.43 -6.48
N ALA A 640 -50.57 25.16 -7.30
CA ALA A 640 -50.74 24.53 -8.61
C ALA A 640 -51.24 23.08 -8.54
N TYR A 641 -50.90 22.35 -7.48
CA TYR A 641 -51.44 21.02 -7.23
C TYR A 641 -52.92 21.10 -6.85
N VAL A 642 -53.28 21.99 -5.91
CA VAL A 642 -54.66 22.20 -5.48
C VAL A 642 -55.54 22.67 -6.65
N SER A 643 -55.05 23.57 -7.49
CA SER A 643 -55.78 24.01 -8.69
C SER A 643 -55.99 22.84 -9.67
N SER A 644 -54.94 22.04 -9.92
CA SER A 644 -55.04 20.85 -10.78
C SER A 644 -55.94 19.75 -10.21
N ALA A 645 -56.13 19.72 -8.89
CA ALA A 645 -56.96 18.74 -8.21
C ALA A 645 -58.45 19.14 -8.18
N ARG A 646 -58.74 20.45 -8.15
CA ARG A 646 -60.11 20.99 -8.19
C ARG A 646 -60.70 20.99 -9.59
N ASP A 647 -59.87 21.25 -10.60
CA ASP A 647 -60.27 21.26 -12.00
C ASP A 647 -59.41 20.24 -12.79
N PRO A 648 -59.67 18.94 -12.60
CA PRO A 648 -58.93 17.90 -13.31
C PRO A 648 -59.24 18.06 -14.80
N ALA A 649 -58.25 18.49 -15.58
CA ALA A 649 -58.35 18.60 -17.03
C ALA A 649 -59.07 17.35 -17.57
N PRO A 650 -60.09 17.50 -18.45
CA PRO A 650 -60.87 16.37 -18.94
C PRO A 650 -59.87 15.35 -19.43
N ALA A 651 -60.00 14.11 -18.94
CA ALA A 651 -59.11 13.02 -19.31
C ALA A 651 -59.20 12.88 -20.84
N GLY A 652 -58.33 13.59 -21.56
CA GLY A 652 -58.28 13.54 -23.01
C GLY A 652 -58.23 12.07 -23.37
N ARG A 653 -59.08 11.66 -24.33
CA ARG A 653 -59.31 10.28 -24.79
C ARG A 653 -58.19 9.36 -24.30
N PRO A 654 -58.47 8.36 -23.43
CA PRO A 654 -57.44 7.56 -22.81
C PRO A 654 -56.45 7.20 -23.89
N ALA A 655 -55.21 7.68 -23.77
CA ALA A 655 -54.15 7.32 -24.68
C ALA A 655 -53.73 5.88 -24.36
N THR A 656 -54.69 4.96 -24.40
CA THR A 656 -54.42 3.60 -24.77
C THR A 656 -53.76 3.71 -26.14
N ARG A 657 -52.46 3.42 -26.18
CA ARG A 657 -51.97 2.72 -27.35
C ARG A 657 -52.97 1.58 -27.60
N PRO A 658 -53.41 1.35 -28.84
CA PRO A 658 -54.11 0.11 -29.17
C PRO A 658 -53.29 -1.04 -28.56
N GLY A 659 -53.85 -1.76 -27.56
CA GLY A 659 -53.19 -2.88 -26.88
C GLY A 659 -52.65 -2.71 -25.44
N ARG A 660 -52.82 -1.58 -24.72
CA ARG A 660 -52.52 -1.53 -23.26
C ARG A 660 -53.74 -1.96 -22.42
N THR A 661 -53.86 -3.25 -22.15
CA THR A 661 -54.86 -3.79 -21.22
C THR A 661 -54.41 -3.69 -19.76
N ALA A 662 -55.38 -3.59 -18.84
CA ALA A 662 -55.12 -3.69 -17.41
C ALA A 662 -54.55 -5.09 -17.10
N PRO A 663 -53.45 -5.20 -16.35
CA PRO A 663 -52.92 -6.49 -15.97
C PRO A 663 -53.90 -7.20 -15.03
N ARG A 664 -53.92 -8.54 -15.04
CA ARG A 664 -54.73 -9.35 -14.11
C ARG A 664 -54.36 -8.98 -12.68
N VAL A 665 -55.37 -8.70 -11.85
CA VAL A 665 -55.16 -8.33 -10.45
C VAL A 665 -54.64 -9.55 -9.68
N GLU A 666 -53.39 -9.50 -9.26
CA GLU A 666 -52.72 -10.54 -8.46
C GLU A 666 -52.61 -10.08 -7.01
N ILE A 667 -53.34 -10.75 -6.11
CA ILE A 667 -53.33 -10.48 -4.66
C ILE A 667 -52.66 -11.66 -3.94
N HIS A 668 -51.74 -11.34 -3.03
CA HIS A 668 -51.04 -12.31 -2.21
C HIS A 668 -51.80 -12.58 -0.91
N ARG A 669 -52.01 -13.87 -0.61
CA ARG A 669 -52.53 -14.32 0.69
C ARG A 669 -51.57 -13.91 1.82
N PRO A 670 -52.06 -13.80 3.08
CA PRO A 670 -51.22 -13.52 4.24
C PRO A 670 -49.97 -14.42 4.28
N GLY A 671 -48.80 -13.83 4.50
CA GLY A 671 -47.50 -14.54 4.57
C GLY A 671 -46.94 -15.06 3.24
N ARG A 672 -47.67 -15.00 2.11
CA ARG A 672 -47.23 -15.49 0.80
C ARG A 672 -46.63 -14.41 -0.11
N ALA A 673 -46.63 -13.15 0.31
CA ALA A 673 -46.08 -12.05 -0.46
C ALA A 673 -44.55 -12.17 -0.60
N PRO A 674 -43.97 -12.00 -1.81
CA PRO A 674 -42.54 -12.16 -2.02
C PRO A 674 -41.75 -11.05 -1.30
N GLU A 675 -40.89 -11.44 -0.36
CA GLU A 675 -40.00 -10.51 0.34
C GLU A 675 -38.90 -9.98 -0.58
N TYR A 676 -38.68 -8.67 -0.56
CA TYR A 676 -37.54 -8.08 -1.22
C TYR A 676 -36.23 -8.43 -0.48
N ARG A 677 -35.31 -9.13 -1.15
CA ARG A 677 -33.96 -9.45 -0.65
C ARG A 677 -32.91 -8.66 -1.43
N LEU A 678 -32.21 -7.73 -0.77
CA LEU A 678 -31.00 -7.14 -1.36
C LEU A 678 -29.84 -8.12 -1.22
N TRP A 679 -29.34 -8.62 -2.35
CA TRP A 679 -28.19 -9.53 -2.37
C TRP A 679 -26.88 -8.84 -1.90
N TRP A 680 -26.67 -7.55 -2.23
CA TRP A 680 -25.41 -6.84 -1.96
C TRP A 680 -25.23 -6.27 -0.54
N ARG A 681 -26.21 -6.42 0.37
CA ARG A 681 -26.31 -5.58 1.60
C ARG A 681 -26.21 -6.31 2.91
N ARG A 682 -25.52 -7.45 2.92
CA ARG A 682 -25.16 -8.09 4.19
C ARG A 682 -23.94 -7.35 4.75
N PRO A 683 -23.98 -6.76 5.96
CA PRO A 683 -22.84 -6.01 6.51
C PRO A 683 -21.58 -6.88 6.62
N TRP A 684 -21.73 -8.19 6.75
CA TRP A 684 -20.61 -9.12 6.65
C TRP A 684 -19.95 -9.14 5.27
N LEU A 685 -20.64 -8.83 4.17
CA LEU A 685 -20.03 -8.72 2.83
C LEU A 685 -19.04 -7.55 2.77
N VAL A 686 -19.30 -6.44 3.47
CA VAL A 686 -18.36 -5.32 3.53
C VAL A 686 -17.15 -5.69 4.38
N ILE A 687 -17.36 -6.39 5.49
CA ILE A 687 -16.29 -6.95 6.32
C ILE A 687 -15.46 -7.98 5.53
N TRP A 688 -16.12 -8.83 4.75
CA TRP A 688 -15.49 -9.82 3.87
C TRP A 688 -14.75 -9.19 2.70
N LEU A 689 -15.29 -8.15 2.08
CA LEU A 689 -14.62 -7.43 0.99
C LEU A 689 -13.45 -6.60 1.50
N ALA A 690 -13.58 -5.94 2.65
CA ALA A 690 -12.49 -5.19 3.28
C ALA A 690 -11.39 -6.12 3.80
N GLY A 691 -11.78 -7.19 4.50
CA GLY A 691 -10.87 -8.26 4.94
C GLY A 691 -10.21 -8.94 3.75
N GLY A 692 -10.99 -9.35 2.74
CA GLY A 692 -10.48 -9.98 1.52
C GLY A 692 -9.57 -9.07 0.70
N LEU A 693 -9.84 -7.75 0.65
CA LEU A 693 -8.93 -6.79 0.02
C LEU A 693 -7.63 -6.66 0.81
N VAL A 694 -7.70 -6.55 2.14
CA VAL A 694 -6.49 -6.52 3.01
C VAL A 694 -5.71 -7.81 2.86
N THR A 695 -6.36 -8.97 2.95
CA THR A 695 -5.74 -10.28 2.76
C THR A 695 -5.12 -10.38 1.37
N ALA A 696 -5.86 -10.09 0.28
CA ALA A 696 -5.31 -10.12 -1.07
C ALA A 696 -4.16 -9.12 -1.28
N THR A 697 -4.20 -7.95 -0.65
CA THR A 697 -3.10 -6.97 -0.69
C THR A 697 -1.89 -7.50 0.07
N VAL A 698 -2.09 -8.08 1.26
CA VAL A 698 -1.04 -8.75 2.02
C VAL A 698 -0.45 -9.90 1.20
N THR A 699 -1.27 -10.73 0.57
CA THR A 699 -0.83 -11.85 -0.26
C THR A 699 -0.17 -11.40 -1.57
N THR A 700 -0.50 -10.25 -2.14
CA THR A 700 0.18 -9.77 -3.36
C THR A 700 1.46 -9.00 -3.06
N VAL A 701 1.47 -8.23 -1.97
CA VAL A 701 2.63 -7.42 -1.56
C VAL A 701 3.69 -8.28 -0.85
N PHE A 702 3.24 -9.21 -0.02
CA PHE A 702 4.12 -10.11 0.71
C PHE A 702 4.11 -11.54 0.17
N GLY A 703 3.13 -11.98 -0.63
CA GLY A 703 3.17 -13.34 -1.16
C GLY A 703 4.26 -13.57 -2.21
N ASP A 704 4.74 -12.52 -2.89
CA ASP A 704 5.99 -12.60 -3.67
C ASP A 704 7.23 -12.61 -2.75
N ALA A 705 7.15 -12.02 -1.55
CA ALA A 705 8.19 -12.12 -0.50
C ALA A 705 8.20 -13.50 0.19
N PHE A 706 7.06 -14.19 0.15
CA PHE A 706 6.85 -15.55 0.63
C PHE A 706 6.72 -16.50 -0.58
N GLU A 707 7.63 -16.43 -1.56
CA GLU A 707 8.13 -17.72 -2.09
C GLU A 707 8.44 -18.56 -0.85
N ASN A 708 7.93 -19.80 -0.76
CA ASN A 708 8.06 -20.68 0.42
C ASN A 708 9.53 -20.76 0.86
N SER A 709 9.96 -19.81 1.68
CA SER A 709 11.36 -19.62 2.00
C SER A 709 11.62 -20.41 3.25
N GLU A 710 12.49 -21.40 3.15
CA GLU A 710 12.78 -22.29 4.25
C GLU A 710 13.94 -21.67 5.04
N THR A 711 13.74 -21.48 6.34
CA THR A 711 14.72 -20.79 7.19
C THR A 711 15.15 -21.67 8.36
N VAL A 712 16.46 -21.71 8.57
CA VAL A 712 17.13 -22.36 9.71
C VAL A 712 17.97 -21.31 10.44
N ARG A 713 18.12 -21.43 11.76
CA ARG A 713 18.88 -20.47 12.57
C ARG A 713 19.96 -21.14 13.40
N TYR A 714 21.14 -20.53 13.43
CA TYR A 714 22.30 -20.92 14.22
C TYR A 714 22.69 -19.81 15.20
N GLY A 715 23.44 -20.17 16.25
CA GLY A 715 23.89 -19.24 17.29
C GLY A 715 25.05 -18.32 16.91
N ALA A 716 25.58 -18.44 15.68
CA ALA A 716 26.70 -17.64 15.18
C ALA A 716 26.56 -17.38 13.67
N ALA A 717 27.30 -16.39 13.17
CA ALA A 717 27.30 -15.99 11.76
C ALA A 717 27.56 -17.16 10.80
N VAL A 718 26.84 -17.20 9.67
CA VAL A 718 27.02 -18.21 8.63
C VAL A 718 27.94 -17.65 7.55
N THR A 719 29.21 -18.02 7.60
CA THR A 719 30.29 -17.36 6.82
C THR A 719 30.43 -17.94 5.42
N SER A 720 30.10 -19.22 5.24
CA SER A 720 30.12 -19.90 3.94
C SER A 720 28.95 -20.88 3.83
N VAL A 721 28.47 -21.07 2.61
CA VAL A 721 27.46 -22.08 2.24
C VAL A 721 27.97 -22.75 0.97
N VAL A 722 27.75 -24.06 0.85
CA VAL A 722 28.20 -24.85 -0.30
C VAL A 722 27.21 -25.96 -0.62
N GLN A 723 27.01 -26.25 -1.91
CA GLN A 723 26.33 -27.47 -2.35
C GLN A 723 27.38 -28.52 -2.72
N ASP A 724 27.13 -29.77 -2.33
CA ASP A 724 27.96 -30.91 -2.70
C ASP A 724 28.08 -31.04 -4.23
N GLN A 725 29.30 -31.30 -4.70
CA GLN A 725 29.58 -31.56 -6.10
C GLN A 725 29.06 -32.91 -6.60
N ALA A 726 28.77 -33.86 -5.70
CA ALA A 726 28.23 -35.17 -6.06
C ALA A 726 26.72 -35.32 -5.81
N SER A 727 26.19 -34.74 -4.73
CA SER A 727 24.78 -34.84 -4.35
C SER A 727 24.07 -33.48 -4.30
N ASP A 728 22.78 -33.48 -3.99
CA ASP A 728 22.00 -32.27 -3.73
C ASP A 728 22.14 -31.76 -2.28
N ALA A 729 22.97 -32.41 -1.45
CA ALA A 729 23.18 -31.98 -0.07
C ALA A 729 23.89 -30.61 0.00
N THR A 730 23.42 -29.78 0.92
CA THR A 730 24.00 -28.45 1.18
C THR A 730 24.55 -28.35 2.59
N TYR A 731 25.64 -27.62 2.73
CA TYR A 731 26.37 -27.43 3.98
C TYR A 731 26.60 -25.96 4.25
N ALA A 732 26.75 -25.60 5.51
CA ALA A 732 27.10 -24.25 5.94
C ALA A 732 28.25 -24.27 6.96
N VAL A 733 29.06 -23.21 6.94
CA VAL A 733 30.07 -22.96 7.96
C VAL A 733 29.52 -21.92 8.94
N VAL A 734 29.36 -22.33 10.19
CA VAL A 734 28.84 -21.53 11.29
C VAL A 734 30.00 -21.05 12.17
N GLY A 735 30.02 -19.76 12.48
CA GLY A 735 31.08 -19.11 13.25
C GLY A 735 32.48 -19.19 12.60
N GLY A 736 32.54 -19.49 11.30
CA GLY A 736 33.79 -19.72 10.58
C GLY A 736 34.53 -21.02 10.92
N ARG A 737 33.96 -21.90 11.76
CA ARG A 737 34.68 -23.09 12.27
C ARG A 737 33.87 -24.37 12.36
N ALA A 738 32.54 -24.31 12.38
CA ALA A 738 31.71 -25.51 12.47
C ALA A 738 31.03 -25.77 11.12
N LEU A 739 31.26 -26.94 10.52
CA LEU A 739 30.52 -27.39 9.33
C LEU A 739 29.24 -28.10 9.77
N VAL A 740 28.11 -27.64 9.27
CA VAL A 740 26.80 -28.22 9.52
C VAL A 740 26.15 -28.62 8.20
N ARG A 741 25.34 -29.69 8.22
CA ARG A 741 24.45 -30.00 7.11
C ARG A 741 23.21 -29.13 7.22
N LEU A 742 22.82 -28.51 6.12
CA LEU A 742 21.58 -27.75 6.05
C LEU A 742 20.43 -28.72 5.78
N ASN A 743 19.44 -28.68 6.66
CA ASN A 743 18.20 -29.43 6.51
C ASN A 743 17.02 -28.45 6.64
N PHE A 744 16.26 -28.33 5.56
CA PHE A 744 15.14 -27.40 5.46
C PHE A 744 13.78 -28.06 5.75
N ASP A 745 13.75 -29.36 6.03
CA ASP A 745 12.51 -30.11 6.30
C ASP A 745 11.81 -29.69 7.60
N ARG A 746 12.54 -29.05 8.53
CA ARG A 746 12.02 -28.51 9.80
C ARG A 746 12.29 -27.01 9.93
N PRO A 747 11.54 -26.17 9.18
CA PRO A 747 11.75 -24.73 9.21
C PRO A 747 11.52 -24.16 10.63
N GLY A 748 12.47 -23.36 11.11
CA GLY A 748 12.40 -22.69 12.42
C GLY A 748 13.00 -23.44 13.60
N GLU A 749 13.40 -24.71 13.46
CA GLU A 749 14.21 -25.41 14.47
C GLU A 749 15.70 -25.00 14.35
N PRO A 750 16.48 -25.00 15.45
CA PRO A 750 17.92 -24.86 15.36
C PRO A 750 18.49 -25.98 14.48
N GLY A 751 19.41 -25.62 13.58
CA GLY A 751 19.95 -26.58 12.63
C GLY A 751 20.73 -27.72 13.30
N GLU A 752 21.00 -28.78 12.53
CA GLU A 752 21.75 -29.96 13.01
C GLU A 752 23.09 -29.57 13.64
N GLY A 753 23.58 -30.41 14.57
CA GLY A 753 24.87 -30.24 15.21
C GLY A 753 26.03 -30.22 14.21
N ALA A 754 27.19 -29.70 14.66
CA ALA A 754 28.39 -29.68 13.84
C ALA A 754 28.80 -31.10 13.42
N LEU A 755 28.88 -31.35 12.12
CA LEU A 755 29.47 -32.56 11.55
C LEU A 755 30.98 -32.56 11.75
N VAL A 756 31.58 -31.38 11.63
CA VAL A 756 33.01 -31.13 11.75
C VAL A 756 33.21 -29.83 12.50
N THR A 757 34.18 -29.81 13.41
CA THR A 757 34.74 -28.56 13.93
C THR A 757 36.17 -28.42 13.43
N PHE A 758 36.43 -27.36 12.67
CA PHE A 758 37.75 -27.06 12.14
C PHE A 758 38.65 -26.42 13.20
N ASP A 759 39.94 -26.77 13.15
CA ASP A 759 40.97 -26.16 13.99
C ASP A 759 41.35 -24.74 13.53
N ASP A 760 41.05 -24.40 12.27
CA ASP A 760 41.29 -23.09 11.69
C ASP A 760 39.97 -22.41 11.28
N TYR A 761 40.04 -21.10 11.04
CA TYR A 761 38.94 -20.37 10.43
C TYR A 761 38.84 -20.73 8.94
N VAL A 762 37.65 -21.11 8.49
CA VAL A 762 37.38 -21.52 7.11
C VAL A 762 36.84 -20.34 6.31
N ASP A 763 37.60 -19.91 5.31
CA ASP A 763 37.23 -18.82 4.41
C ASP A 763 36.43 -19.32 3.21
N ASP A 764 36.83 -20.47 2.66
CA ASP A 764 36.14 -21.13 1.54
C ASP A 764 36.25 -22.66 1.65
N LEU A 765 35.29 -23.37 1.08
CA LEU A 765 35.28 -24.83 1.08
C LEU A 765 34.59 -25.42 -0.15
N VAL A 766 34.98 -26.63 -0.50
CA VAL A 766 34.31 -27.46 -1.51
C VAL A 766 34.00 -28.82 -0.90
N VAL A 767 32.77 -29.30 -1.10
CA VAL A 767 32.35 -30.64 -0.67
C VAL A 767 32.18 -31.53 -1.89
N ARG A 768 32.71 -32.76 -1.79
CA ARG A 768 32.48 -33.84 -2.75
C ARG A 768 32.26 -35.15 -2.01
N ASP A 769 31.05 -35.69 -2.10
CA ASP A 769 30.63 -36.92 -1.41
C ASP A 769 30.85 -36.82 0.11
N ALA A 770 31.70 -37.68 0.67
CA ALA A 770 32.04 -37.73 2.09
C ALA A 770 33.29 -36.90 2.44
N ALA A 771 33.78 -36.04 1.56
CA ALA A 771 34.98 -35.24 1.80
C ALA A 771 34.69 -33.74 1.69
N ALA A 772 35.16 -32.98 2.69
CA ALA A 772 35.19 -31.52 2.65
C ALA A 772 36.64 -31.03 2.54
N TYR A 773 36.90 -30.19 1.55
CA TYR A 773 38.18 -29.51 1.34
C TYR A 773 38.03 -28.06 1.73
N TYR A 774 38.88 -27.55 2.60
CA TYR A 774 38.77 -26.20 3.13
C TYR A 774 40.07 -25.44 2.95
N VAL A 775 39.96 -24.11 2.91
CA VAL A 775 41.09 -23.19 2.95
C VAL A 775 40.92 -22.20 4.09
N SER A 776 42.03 -21.91 4.76
CA SER A 776 42.14 -20.85 5.75
C SER A 776 43.15 -19.81 5.27
N THR A 777 42.67 -18.59 5.07
CA THR A 777 43.49 -17.43 4.71
C THR A 777 44.46 -17.10 5.82
N VAL A 778 43.98 -17.05 7.07
CA VAL A 778 44.76 -16.58 8.22
C VAL A 778 45.90 -17.52 8.56
N SER A 779 45.67 -18.84 8.53
CA SER A 779 46.72 -19.83 8.81
C SER A 779 47.51 -20.23 7.55
N GLY A 780 47.02 -19.90 6.35
CA GLY A 780 47.60 -20.32 5.08
C GLY A 780 47.49 -21.83 4.83
N GLN A 781 46.54 -22.49 5.49
CA GLN A 781 46.37 -23.93 5.47
C GLN A 781 45.25 -24.34 4.52
N VAL A 782 45.47 -25.47 3.85
CA VAL A 782 44.44 -26.21 3.13
C VAL A 782 44.38 -27.61 3.71
N GLY A 783 43.16 -28.13 3.84
CA GLY A 783 42.98 -29.46 4.40
C GLY A 783 41.79 -30.19 3.81
N ARG A 784 41.76 -31.49 4.10
CA ARG A 784 40.64 -32.37 3.83
C ARG A 784 40.13 -32.95 5.13
N VAL A 785 38.82 -32.94 5.31
CA VAL A 785 38.11 -33.62 6.40
C VAL A 785 37.18 -34.68 5.81
N ASP A 786 37.10 -35.82 6.50
CA ASP A 786 36.09 -36.84 6.22
C ASP A 786 34.80 -36.52 6.99
N LEU A 787 33.71 -36.35 6.26
CA LEU A 787 32.40 -35.97 6.80
C LEU A 787 31.71 -37.10 7.58
N ARG A 788 32.12 -38.35 7.41
CA ARG A 788 31.57 -39.51 8.14
C ARG A 788 32.20 -39.65 9.51
N THR A 789 33.50 -39.37 9.62
CA THR A 789 34.25 -39.51 10.86
C THR A 789 34.42 -38.19 11.61
N GLY A 790 34.27 -37.06 10.92
CA GLY A 790 34.52 -35.73 11.46
C GLY A 790 36.01 -35.38 11.59
N HIS A 791 36.92 -36.26 11.16
CA HIS A 791 38.35 -36.13 11.38
C HIS A 791 39.09 -35.54 10.17
N THR A 792 40.05 -34.66 10.45
CA THR A 792 40.98 -34.14 9.45
C THR A 792 41.85 -35.28 8.91
N VAL A 793 41.74 -35.57 7.61
CA VAL A 793 42.52 -36.59 6.92
C VAL A 793 43.94 -36.08 6.67
N TRP A 794 44.05 -34.84 6.17
CA TRP A 794 45.32 -34.19 5.97
C TRP A 794 45.16 -32.67 6.02
N LYS A 795 46.27 -32.00 6.38
CA LYS A 795 46.41 -30.54 6.41
C LYS A 795 47.79 -30.17 5.87
N ARG A 796 47.86 -29.14 5.02
CA ARG A 796 49.07 -28.69 4.32
C ARG A 796 49.09 -27.17 4.25
N SER A 797 50.29 -26.59 4.33
CA SER A 797 50.47 -25.18 4.02
C SER A 797 50.46 -24.96 2.51
N ALA A 798 49.57 -24.09 2.02
CA ALA A 798 49.56 -23.64 0.63
C ALA A 798 50.45 -22.39 0.43
N GLY A 799 50.89 -21.75 1.51
CA GLY A 799 51.58 -20.46 1.50
C GLY A 799 50.69 -19.34 2.04
N GLY A 800 51.12 -18.08 1.87
CA GLY A 800 50.38 -16.93 2.37
C GLY A 800 49.15 -16.59 1.53
N GLY A 801 48.01 -16.42 2.20
CA GLY A 801 46.77 -15.87 1.66
C GLY A 801 45.95 -16.69 0.66
N PRO A 802 45.93 -18.03 0.68
CA PRO A 802 45.00 -18.77 -0.17
C PRO A 802 43.55 -18.39 0.19
N ARG A 803 42.74 -18.01 -0.79
CA ARG A 803 41.36 -17.48 -0.59
C ARG A 803 40.25 -18.45 -0.96
N THR A 804 40.55 -19.33 -1.91
CA THR A 804 39.59 -20.24 -2.54
C THR A 804 40.35 -21.43 -3.11
N LEU A 805 39.64 -22.49 -3.47
CA LEU A 805 40.21 -23.71 -4.05
C LEU A 805 39.29 -24.28 -5.13
N ALA A 806 39.84 -25.03 -6.08
CA ALA A 806 39.07 -25.77 -7.07
C ALA A 806 39.40 -27.26 -7.01
N LEU A 807 38.37 -28.11 -7.09
CA LEU A 807 38.53 -29.54 -7.30
C LEU A 807 38.50 -29.86 -8.79
N VAL A 808 39.54 -30.52 -9.29
CA VAL A 808 39.65 -30.96 -10.69
C VAL A 808 40.14 -32.40 -10.73
N GLY A 809 39.26 -33.32 -11.14
CA GLY A 809 39.56 -34.76 -11.06
C GLY A 809 39.91 -35.17 -9.62
N ASP A 810 41.06 -35.83 -9.43
CA ASP A 810 41.57 -36.20 -8.11
C ASP A 810 42.57 -35.17 -7.52
N SER A 811 42.52 -33.92 -7.99
CA SER A 811 43.41 -32.84 -7.55
C SER A 811 42.65 -31.68 -6.91
N VAL A 812 43.22 -31.13 -5.84
CA VAL A 812 42.85 -29.88 -5.18
C VAL A 812 43.82 -28.80 -5.64
N VAL A 813 43.32 -27.79 -6.32
CA VAL A 813 44.15 -26.71 -6.87
C VAL A 813 43.92 -25.43 -6.08
N VAL A 814 45.00 -24.84 -5.60
CA VAL A 814 44.97 -23.72 -4.67
C VAL A 814 45.89 -22.61 -5.17
N PRO A 815 45.35 -21.42 -5.48
CA PRO A 815 46.15 -20.23 -5.70
C PRO A 815 46.65 -19.65 -4.37
N SER A 816 47.92 -19.27 -4.34
CA SER A 816 48.57 -18.62 -3.19
C SER A 816 49.06 -17.24 -3.62
N PRO A 817 48.25 -16.19 -3.39
CA PRO A 817 48.51 -14.85 -3.93
C PRO A 817 49.83 -14.25 -3.44
N ALA A 818 50.13 -14.34 -2.14
CA ALA A 818 51.38 -13.81 -1.58
C ALA A 818 52.62 -14.55 -2.10
N ALA A 819 52.48 -15.83 -2.43
CA ALA A 819 53.56 -16.65 -2.96
C ALA A 819 53.68 -16.59 -4.49
N GLY A 820 52.75 -15.90 -5.19
CA GLY A 820 52.77 -15.78 -6.66
C GLY A 820 52.66 -17.12 -7.40
N ARG A 821 52.04 -18.14 -6.79
CA ARG A 821 52.01 -19.50 -7.33
C ARG A 821 50.67 -20.19 -7.16
N VAL A 822 50.49 -21.28 -7.91
CA VAL A 822 49.37 -22.21 -7.81
C VAL A 822 49.93 -23.59 -7.52
N ASP A 823 49.42 -24.22 -6.47
CA ASP A 823 49.79 -25.58 -6.06
C ASP A 823 48.62 -26.54 -6.36
N SER A 824 48.92 -27.68 -6.98
CA SER A 824 48.00 -28.80 -7.18
C SER A 824 48.37 -29.92 -6.22
N LEU A 825 47.43 -30.34 -5.38
CA LEU A 825 47.60 -31.36 -4.36
C LEU A 825 46.71 -32.57 -4.68
N SER A 826 47.16 -33.78 -4.38
CA SER A 826 46.29 -34.96 -4.44
C SER A 826 45.15 -34.82 -3.44
N ALA A 827 43.92 -35.05 -3.89
CA ALA A 827 42.74 -34.94 -3.05
C ALA A 827 42.75 -36.00 -1.92
N GLY A 828 43.23 -37.22 -2.19
CA GLY A 828 43.32 -38.29 -1.20
C GLY A 828 44.25 -37.99 -0.02
N GLU A 829 45.50 -37.61 -0.31
CA GLU A 829 46.61 -37.56 0.67
C GLU A 829 47.20 -36.16 0.91
N GLY A 830 46.81 -35.17 0.12
CA GLY A 830 47.38 -33.81 0.18
C GLY A 830 48.84 -33.76 -0.27
N ARG A 831 49.29 -34.71 -1.09
CA ARG A 831 50.65 -34.70 -1.67
C ARG A 831 50.73 -33.69 -2.81
N LEU A 832 51.77 -32.85 -2.83
CA LEU A 832 52.01 -31.92 -3.94
C LEU A 832 52.24 -32.69 -5.25
N LEU A 833 51.38 -32.47 -6.24
CA LEU A 833 51.44 -33.08 -7.57
C LEU A 833 52.15 -32.15 -8.56
N ALA A 834 51.80 -30.87 -8.56
CA ALA A 834 52.40 -29.88 -9.43
C ALA A 834 52.41 -28.50 -8.74
N ARG A 835 53.41 -27.68 -9.08
CA ARG A 835 53.54 -26.30 -8.63
C ARG A 835 53.84 -25.42 -9.81
N ARG A 836 53.12 -24.31 -9.94
CA ARG A 836 53.33 -23.34 -11.01
C ARG A 836 53.43 -21.93 -10.46
N THR A 837 54.56 -21.28 -10.69
CA THR A 837 54.71 -19.84 -10.47
C THR A 837 54.11 -19.09 -11.66
N LEU A 838 53.33 -18.04 -11.37
CA LEU A 838 52.68 -17.19 -12.37
C LEU A 838 53.15 -15.74 -12.18
N ALA A 839 53.41 -15.05 -13.30
CA ALA A 839 53.70 -13.63 -13.27
C ALA A 839 52.40 -12.85 -13.04
N GLY A 840 52.20 -12.35 -11.81
CA GLY A 840 50.99 -11.70 -11.33
C GLY A 840 50.61 -12.22 -9.94
N THR A 841 49.45 -11.80 -9.43
CA THR A 841 48.94 -12.24 -8.11
C THR A 841 47.76 -13.21 -8.31
N PRO A 842 47.98 -14.54 -8.28
CA PRO A 842 46.91 -15.51 -8.48
C PRO A 842 45.93 -15.44 -7.31
N TYR A 843 44.65 -15.15 -7.60
CA TYR A 843 43.65 -14.87 -6.57
C TYR A 843 42.41 -15.76 -6.73
N GLY A 844 41.58 -15.51 -7.75
CA GLY A 844 40.40 -16.31 -8.04
C GLY A 844 40.74 -17.56 -8.86
N ILE A 845 40.03 -18.67 -8.64
CA ILE A 845 40.19 -19.91 -9.42
C ILE A 845 38.83 -20.50 -9.78
N THR A 846 38.72 -21.08 -10.96
CA THR A 846 37.58 -21.94 -11.31
C THR A 846 38.02 -23.01 -12.31
N ALA A 847 37.24 -24.09 -12.42
CA ALA A 847 37.50 -25.17 -13.35
C ALA A 847 36.35 -25.29 -14.34
N HIS A 848 36.67 -25.41 -15.62
CA HIS A 848 35.70 -25.53 -16.69
C HIS A 848 36.25 -26.37 -17.84
N GLY A 849 35.45 -27.27 -18.42
CA GLY A 849 35.83 -28.04 -19.60
C GLY A 849 37.09 -28.92 -19.43
N GLY A 850 37.47 -29.29 -18.20
CA GLY A 850 38.72 -30.02 -17.92
C GLY A 850 39.97 -29.13 -17.82
N HIS A 851 39.80 -27.81 -17.84
CA HIS A 851 40.85 -26.79 -17.77
C HIS A 851 40.69 -25.97 -16.49
N ILE A 852 41.78 -25.36 -16.02
CA ILE A 852 41.79 -24.52 -14.82
C ILE A 852 42.00 -23.07 -15.23
N PHE A 853 41.16 -22.17 -14.72
CA PHE A 853 41.26 -20.75 -14.97
C PHE A 853 41.64 -20.04 -13.68
N VAL A 854 42.71 -19.24 -13.73
CA VAL A 854 43.24 -18.52 -12.57
C VAL A 854 43.28 -17.02 -12.86
N GLY A 855 42.60 -16.23 -12.03
CA GLY A 855 42.61 -14.78 -12.11
C GLY A 855 43.88 -14.19 -11.52
N LEU A 856 44.61 -13.42 -12.33
CA LEU A 856 45.79 -12.68 -11.91
C LEU A 856 45.39 -11.25 -11.56
N ALA A 857 45.11 -11.00 -10.28
CA ALA A 857 44.59 -9.74 -9.75
C ALA A 857 45.42 -8.50 -10.19
N ALA A 858 46.70 -8.47 -9.82
CA ALA A 858 47.62 -7.39 -10.20
C ALA A 858 47.99 -7.37 -11.70
N GLY A 859 47.82 -8.51 -12.40
CA GLY A 859 48.15 -8.64 -13.83
C GLY A 859 46.98 -8.31 -14.77
N HIS A 860 45.77 -8.15 -14.24
CA HIS A 860 44.54 -7.87 -15.00
C HIS A 860 44.26 -8.89 -16.12
N GLN A 861 44.59 -10.15 -15.88
CA GLN A 861 44.48 -11.23 -16.84
C GLN A 861 43.93 -12.49 -16.17
N VAL A 862 43.37 -13.40 -16.97
CA VAL A 862 43.09 -14.77 -16.54
C VAL A 862 44.03 -15.71 -17.27
N VAL A 863 44.61 -16.66 -16.56
CA VAL A 863 45.48 -17.69 -17.15
C VAL A 863 44.75 -19.00 -17.18
N GLU A 864 44.78 -19.65 -18.33
CA GLU A 864 44.28 -20.99 -18.54
C GLU A 864 45.43 -21.99 -18.35
N LEU A 865 45.22 -22.97 -17.48
CA LEU A 865 46.18 -24.00 -17.12
C LEU A 865 45.62 -25.39 -17.42
N SER A 866 46.50 -26.31 -17.83
CA SER A 866 46.15 -27.72 -17.93
C SER A 866 45.84 -28.30 -16.55
N ALA A 867 44.78 -29.10 -16.45
CA ALA A 867 44.48 -29.87 -15.24
C ALA A 867 45.63 -30.83 -14.89
N ASP A 868 46.27 -31.40 -15.92
CA ASP A 868 47.44 -32.26 -15.77
C ASP A 868 48.73 -31.44 -15.83
N GLY A 869 49.35 -31.24 -14.66
CA GLY A 869 50.66 -30.60 -14.52
C GLY A 869 50.70 -29.06 -14.49
N LEU A 870 49.56 -28.36 -14.46
CA LEU A 870 49.48 -26.89 -14.37
C LEU A 870 50.28 -26.13 -15.45
N ARG A 871 50.34 -26.67 -16.67
CA ARG A 871 51.02 -26.00 -17.80
C ARG A 871 50.15 -24.86 -18.32
N THR A 872 50.73 -23.69 -18.55
CA THR A 872 50.00 -22.56 -19.12
C THR A 872 49.62 -22.87 -20.57
N LEU A 873 48.32 -22.92 -20.84
CA LEU A 873 47.73 -23.15 -22.16
C LEU A 873 47.51 -21.81 -22.87
N ALA A 874 46.92 -20.84 -22.17
CA ALA A 874 46.62 -19.52 -22.71
C ALA A 874 46.66 -18.44 -21.63
N ARG A 875 46.81 -17.18 -22.07
CA ARG A 875 46.54 -15.99 -21.27
C ARG A 875 45.38 -15.26 -21.94
N LEU A 876 44.33 -15.02 -21.18
CA LEU A 876 43.07 -14.51 -21.66
C LEU A 876 42.84 -13.10 -21.12
N ASP A 877 42.25 -12.27 -21.96
CA ASP A 877 41.81 -10.94 -21.56
C ASP A 877 40.69 -11.06 -20.53
N ALA A 878 40.73 -10.17 -19.55
CA ALA A 878 39.84 -10.16 -18.41
C ALA A 878 39.61 -8.71 -17.95
N PRO A 879 38.52 -8.44 -17.22
CA PRO A 879 38.33 -7.12 -16.63
C PRO A 879 39.43 -6.85 -15.58
N ARG A 880 39.65 -5.57 -15.26
CA ARG A 880 40.73 -5.19 -14.34
C ARG A 880 40.50 -5.81 -12.97
N ASN A 881 41.59 -6.30 -12.40
CA ASN A 881 41.61 -6.98 -11.11
C ASN A 881 40.57 -8.12 -11.01
N PRO A 882 40.76 -9.25 -11.72
CA PRO A 882 39.84 -10.38 -11.69
C PRO A 882 39.95 -11.13 -10.35
N LEU A 883 39.11 -10.77 -9.39
CA LEU A 883 39.16 -11.29 -8.01
C LEU A 883 38.33 -12.56 -7.80
N GLN A 884 37.24 -12.74 -8.54
CA GLN A 884 36.41 -13.94 -8.41
C GLN A 884 36.09 -14.48 -9.78
N LEU A 885 36.24 -15.79 -9.95
CA LEU A 885 35.90 -16.51 -11.17
C LEU A 885 34.74 -17.48 -10.87
N THR A 886 33.82 -17.61 -11.82
CA THR A 886 32.72 -18.57 -11.72
C THR A 886 32.34 -19.08 -13.11
N THR A 887 31.51 -20.12 -13.18
CA THR A 887 31.08 -20.72 -14.44
C THR A 887 29.55 -20.66 -14.57
N SER A 888 29.10 -20.30 -15.77
CA SER A 888 27.68 -20.30 -16.12
C SER A 888 27.50 -20.30 -17.63
N GLY A 889 26.54 -21.07 -18.14
CA GLY A 889 26.23 -21.15 -19.58
C GLY A 889 27.37 -21.73 -20.41
N GLY A 890 28.24 -22.57 -19.83
CA GLY A 890 29.43 -23.07 -20.52
C GLY A 890 30.55 -22.04 -20.70
N GLN A 891 30.50 -20.92 -19.96
CA GLN A 891 31.48 -19.84 -20.03
C GLN A 891 32.08 -19.56 -18.65
N VAL A 892 33.29 -19.00 -18.64
CA VAL A 892 33.98 -18.51 -17.44
C VAL A 892 33.74 -17.03 -17.29
N TRP A 893 33.22 -16.62 -16.14
CA TRP A 893 32.94 -15.23 -15.79
C TRP A 893 33.95 -14.73 -14.77
N ALA A 894 34.47 -13.52 -14.99
CA ALA A 894 35.41 -12.84 -14.10
C ALA A 894 34.81 -11.57 -13.52
N ARG A 895 34.82 -11.46 -12.19
CA ARG A 895 34.41 -10.25 -11.46
C ARG A 895 35.58 -9.29 -11.35
N SER A 896 35.37 -8.07 -11.81
CA SER A 896 36.30 -6.97 -11.52
C SER A 896 36.21 -6.52 -10.06
N GLY A 897 37.36 -6.30 -9.43
CA GLY A 897 37.44 -5.61 -8.14
C GLY A 897 37.22 -4.10 -8.20
N VAL A 898 37.34 -3.47 -9.37
CA VAL A 898 37.41 -1.99 -9.48
C VAL A 898 36.50 -1.37 -10.54
N ASP A 899 36.00 -2.16 -11.49
CA ASP A 899 35.18 -1.67 -12.62
C ASP A 899 33.67 -1.92 -12.43
N HIS A 900 33.28 -2.58 -11.34
CA HIS A 900 31.90 -2.95 -11.04
C HIS A 900 31.22 -3.75 -12.16
N VAL A 901 31.97 -4.67 -12.76
CA VAL A 901 31.46 -5.53 -13.83
C VAL A 901 31.78 -7.00 -13.61
N LEU A 902 30.90 -7.85 -14.11
CA LEU A 902 31.10 -9.28 -14.28
C LEU A 902 31.12 -9.56 -15.78
N GLU A 903 32.22 -10.08 -16.30
CA GLU A 903 32.46 -10.20 -17.74
C GLU A 903 32.99 -11.59 -18.09
N VAL A 904 32.63 -12.10 -19.27
CA VAL A 904 33.12 -13.39 -19.77
C VAL A 904 34.59 -13.28 -20.17
N VAL A 905 35.38 -14.28 -19.80
CA VAL A 905 36.82 -14.38 -20.13
C VAL A 905 36.99 -14.97 -21.54
N GLY A 906 37.72 -14.32 -22.44
CA GLY A 906 37.95 -14.81 -23.83
C GLY A 906 38.07 -13.69 -24.88
N PRO A 907 38.23 -14.02 -26.19
CA PRO A 907 38.56 -13.04 -27.22
C PRO A 907 37.47 -11.95 -27.35
N GLY A 908 37.91 -10.70 -27.22
CA GLY A 908 37.08 -9.56 -26.87
C GLY A 908 36.34 -8.83 -28.00
N ALA A 909 35.65 -7.78 -27.54
CA ALA A 909 35.07 -6.62 -28.22
C ALA A 909 33.90 -6.79 -29.20
N ASP A 910 33.80 -7.86 -29.99
CA ASP A 910 32.73 -8.01 -31.00
C ASP A 910 31.64 -9.04 -30.66
N ALA A 911 31.65 -9.57 -29.43
CA ALA A 911 30.58 -10.46 -28.97
C ALA A 911 29.30 -9.64 -28.68
N PRO A 912 28.13 -10.03 -29.22
CA PRO A 912 26.88 -9.29 -29.03
C PRO A 912 26.55 -9.11 -27.53
N ALA A 913 25.80 -8.05 -27.22
CA ALA A 913 25.57 -7.35 -25.94
C ALA A 913 25.08 -8.16 -24.70
N GLY A 914 25.46 -9.43 -24.54
CA GLY A 914 25.11 -10.32 -23.42
C GLY A 914 26.28 -10.82 -22.55
N HIS A 915 27.52 -10.41 -22.80
CA HIS A 915 28.73 -10.98 -22.14
C HIS A 915 29.26 -10.16 -20.96
N ARG A 916 28.56 -9.10 -20.54
CA ARG A 916 28.96 -8.19 -19.47
C ARG A 916 27.77 -7.73 -18.64
N LEU A 917 27.88 -7.85 -17.32
CA LEU A 917 26.87 -7.43 -16.35
C LEU A 917 27.40 -6.30 -15.49
N LEU A 918 26.59 -5.26 -15.35
CA LEU A 918 26.85 -4.13 -14.47
C LEU A 918 26.45 -4.48 -13.03
N LEU A 919 27.39 -4.34 -12.10
CA LEU A 919 27.22 -4.70 -10.69
C LEU A 919 26.91 -3.43 -9.89
N SER A 920 25.71 -3.40 -9.30
CA SER A 920 25.30 -2.28 -8.45
C SER A 920 25.94 -2.33 -7.06
N ASP A 921 26.19 -3.55 -6.55
CA ASP A 921 27.00 -3.74 -5.35
C ASP A 921 28.49 -3.62 -5.69
N GLN A 922 29.27 -3.12 -4.73
CA GLN A 922 30.69 -2.84 -4.90
C GLN A 922 31.52 -4.13 -4.74
N SER A 923 31.10 -5.00 -3.82
CA SER A 923 31.72 -6.30 -3.53
C SER A 923 30.66 -7.42 -3.49
N PRO A 924 29.93 -7.66 -4.61
CA PRO A 924 28.82 -8.60 -4.62
C PRO A 924 29.29 -10.03 -4.36
N ARG A 925 28.52 -10.78 -3.57
CA ARG A 925 28.62 -12.24 -3.54
C ARG A 925 28.11 -12.82 -4.86
N LEU A 926 28.84 -13.82 -5.36
CA LEU A 926 28.55 -14.53 -6.60
C LEU A 926 28.54 -16.03 -6.34
N SER A 927 27.62 -16.74 -7.00
CA SER A 927 27.61 -18.20 -7.04
C SER A 927 27.17 -18.67 -8.42
N GLY A 928 27.88 -19.65 -8.97
CA GLY A 928 27.55 -20.26 -10.26
C GLY A 928 27.88 -21.74 -10.24
N ASN A 929 27.03 -22.52 -10.91
CA ASN A 929 27.16 -23.98 -10.98
C ASN A 929 27.19 -24.49 -12.43
N GLY A 930 27.57 -23.62 -13.38
CA GLY A 930 27.59 -23.93 -14.81
C GLY A 930 26.23 -23.79 -15.51
N ARG A 931 25.10 -23.96 -14.81
CA ARG A 931 23.75 -23.76 -15.37
C ARG A 931 23.10 -22.46 -14.92
N TRP A 932 23.29 -22.12 -13.66
CA TRP A 932 22.70 -20.94 -13.02
C TRP A 932 23.81 -20.01 -12.54
N LEU A 933 23.51 -18.72 -12.47
CA LEU A 933 24.41 -17.71 -11.91
C LEU A 933 23.61 -16.77 -10.99
N ALA A 934 23.90 -16.79 -9.71
CA ALA A 934 23.34 -15.86 -8.74
C ALA A 934 24.33 -14.74 -8.41
N VAL A 935 23.83 -13.50 -8.46
CA VAL A 935 24.60 -12.28 -8.25
C VAL A 935 23.88 -11.39 -7.23
N GLN A 936 24.58 -11.01 -6.17
CA GLN A 936 24.10 -10.01 -5.23
C GLN A 936 23.90 -8.65 -5.93
N GLY A 937 22.76 -8.02 -5.65
CA GLY A 937 22.49 -6.64 -6.03
C GLY A 937 21.84 -5.86 -4.88
N MET A 938 21.42 -4.63 -5.16
CA MET A 938 20.77 -3.74 -4.18
C MET A 938 19.42 -4.34 -3.70
N GLU A 939 19.37 -4.79 -2.45
CA GLU A 939 18.17 -5.38 -1.80
C GLU A 939 17.59 -6.59 -2.55
N ARG A 940 18.41 -7.30 -3.32
CA ARG A 940 17.98 -8.47 -4.10
C ARG A 940 19.16 -9.37 -4.50
N VAL A 941 18.85 -10.60 -4.86
CA VAL A 941 19.73 -11.48 -5.64
C VAL A 941 19.15 -11.62 -7.04
N THR A 942 19.99 -11.44 -8.06
CA THR A 942 19.63 -11.71 -9.46
C THR A 942 20.18 -13.07 -9.85
N VAL A 943 19.29 -14.00 -10.17
CA VAL A 943 19.60 -15.33 -10.68
C VAL A 943 19.41 -15.32 -12.19
N ILE A 944 20.49 -15.53 -12.93
CA ILE A 944 20.47 -15.73 -14.37
C ILE A 944 20.18 -17.20 -14.62
N LYS A 945 19.07 -17.45 -15.31
CA LYS A 945 18.61 -18.78 -15.71
C LYS A 945 19.49 -19.34 -16.83
N PRO A 946 19.43 -20.67 -17.10
CA PRO A 946 20.16 -21.29 -18.21
C PRO A 946 19.79 -20.71 -19.59
N ASP A 947 18.59 -20.14 -19.74
CA ASP A 947 18.13 -19.47 -20.97
C ASP A 947 18.60 -18.00 -21.08
N GLY A 948 19.40 -17.52 -20.12
CA GLY A 948 19.89 -16.14 -20.05
C GLY A 948 18.91 -15.14 -19.42
N THR A 949 17.68 -15.54 -19.11
CA THR A 949 16.70 -14.63 -18.50
C THR A 949 17.01 -14.38 -17.02
N PRO A 950 16.91 -13.13 -16.52
CA PRO A 950 17.12 -12.84 -15.10
C PRO A 950 15.83 -13.06 -14.28
N ARG A 951 15.94 -13.81 -13.18
CA ARG A 951 14.99 -13.86 -12.05
C ARG A 951 15.54 -13.00 -10.91
N ARG A 952 14.73 -12.10 -10.35
CA ARG A 952 15.16 -11.21 -9.26
C ARG A 952 14.43 -11.56 -7.98
N LEU A 953 15.18 -11.97 -6.97
CA LEU A 953 14.68 -12.36 -5.65
C LEU A 953 14.89 -11.20 -4.68
N PRO A 954 13.84 -10.53 -4.19
CA PRO A 954 13.98 -9.45 -3.21
C PRO A 954 14.48 -10.02 -1.87
N LEU A 955 15.42 -9.32 -1.23
CA LEU A 955 15.95 -9.72 0.07
C LEU A 955 15.56 -8.71 1.17
N PRO A 956 15.01 -9.18 2.30
CA PRO A 956 14.66 -8.31 3.42
C PRO A 956 15.91 -7.75 4.14
N ASP A 957 17.04 -8.46 4.07
CA ASP A 957 18.32 -8.06 4.63
C ASP A 957 19.42 -8.18 3.56
N THR A 958 20.19 -7.11 3.36
CA THR A 958 21.30 -7.05 2.40
C THR A 958 22.64 -7.46 3.01
N SER A 959 22.71 -7.65 4.34
CA SER A 959 23.94 -7.93 5.08
C SER A 959 24.23 -9.42 5.21
N PHE A 960 24.15 -10.15 4.10
CA PHE A 960 24.50 -11.57 4.07
C PHE A 960 25.97 -11.79 3.74
N LEU A 961 26.54 -12.87 4.27
CA LEU A 961 27.95 -13.20 4.17
C LEU A 961 28.24 -14.24 3.08
N SER A 962 27.25 -15.07 2.75
CA SER A 962 27.41 -16.19 1.81
C SER A 962 26.17 -16.37 0.93
N LEU A 963 26.41 -16.87 -0.30
CA LEU A 963 25.41 -17.04 -1.35
C LEU A 963 25.73 -18.31 -2.14
N VAL A 964 24.74 -19.18 -2.34
CA VAL A 964 24.82 -20.34 -3.23
C VAL A 964 23.59 -20.46 -4.11
N VAL A 965 23.79 -20.78 -5.38
CA VAL A 965 22.72 -21.24 -6.28
C VAL A 965 22.78 -22.76 -6.46
N GLU A 966 21.69 -23.43 -6.10
CA GLU A 966 21.53 -24.87 -6.23
C GLU A 966 21.35 -25.30 -7.69
N ARG A 967 21.60 -26.58 -7.99
CA ARG A 967 21.40 -27.18 -9.33
C ARG A 967 19.99 -26.99 -9.90
N ASN A 968 18.99 -26.98 -9.03
CA ASN A 968 17.58 -26.78 -9.37
C ASN A 968 17.21 -25.29 -9.60
N GLY A 969 18.11 -24.35 -9.31
CA GLY A 969 17.88 -22.90 -9.46
C GLY A 969 17.44 -22.17 -8.18
N ALA A 970 17.29 -22.88 -7.07
CA ALA A 970 17.03 -22.30 -5.75
C ALA A 970 18.28 -21.58 -5.23
N VAL A 971 18.09 -20.60 -4.34
CA VAL A 971 19.16 -19.76 -3.79
C VAL A 971 19.19 -19.89 -2.28
N ILE A 972 20.37 -20.18 -1.73
CA ILE A 972 20.61 -20.18 -0.28
C ILE A 972 21.45 -18.97 0.09
N VAL A 973 21.01 -18.25 1.12
CA VAL A 973 21.68 -17.07 1.65
C VAL A 973 22.00 -17.28 3.13
N GLY A 974 23.26 -17.06 3.53
CA GLY A 974 23.71 -17.14 4.92
C GLY A 974 24.01 -15.74 5.50
N PHE A 975 23.43 -15.43 6.65
CA PHE A 975 23.47 -14.10 7.27
C PHE A 975 24.45 -14.00 8.44
N ALA A 976 24.91 -12.78 8.73
CA ALA A 976 25.72 -12.49 9.91
C ALA A 976 25.00 -12.75 11.23
N THR A 977 23.66 -12.72 11.22
CA THR A 977 22.80 -13.05 12.37
C THR A 977 22.72 -14.54 12.69
N GLY A 978 23.33 -15.39 11.86
CA GLY A 978 23.26 -16.85 11.96
C GLY A 978 22.03 -17.47 11.31
N GLN A 979 21.19 -16.66 10.65
CA GLN A 979 20.09 -17.15 9.83
C GLN A 979 20.60 -17.72 8.51
N VAL A 980 19.99 -18.80 8.03
CA VAL A 980 20.15 -19.34 6.67
C VAL A 980 18.77 -19.43 6.05
N THR A 981 18.59 -18.85 4.87
CA THR A 981 17.31 -18.87 4.17
C THR A 981 17.48 -19.41 2.75
N ARG A 982 16.65 -20.39 2.38
CA ARG A 982 16.55 -20.98 1.06
C ARG A 982 15.33 -20.44 0.33
N TYR A 983 15.55 -19.94 -0.88
CA TYR A 983 14.53 -19.40 -1.79
C TYR A 983 14.41 -20.35 -2.98
N PRO A 984 13.29 -21.06 -3.16
CA PRO A 984 13.13 -22.11 -4.17
C PRO A 984 13.28 -21.63 -5.62
#